data_AF-A0A9D7XV18-F1
#
_entry.id   AF-A0A9D7XV18-F1
#
_cell.length_a   1.000
_cell.length_b   1.000
_cell.length_c   1.000
_cell.angle_alpha   90.00
_cell.angle_beta   90.00
_cell.angle_gamma   90.00
#
_symmetry.space_group_name_H-M   'P 1'
#
loop_
_entity.id
_entity.type
_entity.pdbx_description
1 polymer ?
#
loop_
_entity_poly.entity_id
_entity_poly.type
_entity_poly.pdbx_seq_one_letter_code
_entity_poly.pdbx_strand_id
1 'polypeptide(L)'
;MLLMASLRKFIFSVAVSLPLLASFSPLEAQTLRKLPYVGGAEQVVNEDPGYLYDQYIEWRNHYVVDGYHPMGFLSGKRVMRDASSDYDTVSEGQAYGMLLAVYCDDQETFDQLYRYAMDHFDPEKGLMHWLQNKYGTNISEFGLPIDSQGAAYIYRKVNELKLPITVIPKIIDSSDPLWGIIPEAYRSADGSSAIIPPTYLYNEPDRTASLPSADYIKAAHYNRNYSAAPDADLDIATALCFANRKWGWSNTLNSDYRDLAAQMIKSFMDHETETLSSNAGKSAGHRFQKAGNAWGSNFVWNPSYFMPAWFEVYIKFIQENKSAVQGAFNGQADEYIAMIQDLLKTMTAHMGLIRRKSNDTLYPDWCDTSDPYPLGKVQKVSPSKQGVSDRLYYLDENEDDVIDDRNGDGRITTADAYRMQSFNFYYDAVRVPWRMGMHYAWNGGKYSEYYMAAYNVARFFYPKFYENNIVDGYSMKGGEWNIDDRDGFQVTEEGSCMRKDIIAKGTAKNKNSPTFIAMIGAASLAYGDPSYTQGLYDLLKYQCQSPLIDDKTGKPTNFNYYGNTLRLLSMLYMTGYMADYSVKPANLRVGETCLDSNDWTGNMSMQLQVRNTGKESASLSNITLKYWFSDDRSTTDGAIAEVDYAFISTPSYVRVWANATVSIVDQAGQNRCMTITFPGSTENLPPNGQLELQIRIHKENYMADFYQPNDHSFTPNTQGTWNRNITAYYKWEKVWGYEPGTE
;
A
#
# COMPACT_ATOMS: atom_id res chain seq x y z
N MET A 1 17.21 59.20 49.96
CA MET A 1 18.65 58.93 49.69
C MET A 1 18.74 57.44 49.40
N LEU A 2 18.87 57.06 48.12
CA LEU A 2 20.08 56.43 47.53
C LEU A 2 20.42 55.07 48.20
N LEU A 3 20.67 53.93 47.54
CA LEU A 3 20.69 53.46 46.15
C LEU A 3 21.02 51.94 46.28
N MET A 4 20.70 51.14 45.25
CA MET A 4 21.14 49.74 44.99
C MET A 4 20.46 48.64 45.85
N ALA A 5 19.53 47.82 45.37
CA ALA A 5 19.42 46.98 44.16
C ALA A 5 20.20 45.64 44.23
N SER A 6 19.38 44.57 44.21
CA SER A 6 19.66 43.16 43.90
C SER A 6 20.36 42.30 44.97
N LEU A 7 19.65 41.29 45.51
CA LEU A 7 19.83 39.89 45.10
C LEU A 7 18.86 38.92 45.83
N ARG A 8 18.11 38.17 45.00
CA ARG A 8 17.65 36.77 45.14
C ARG A 8 16.73 36.36 46.30
N LYS A 9 15.42 36.37 46.01
CA LYS A 9 14.52 35.23 46.24
C LYS A 9 13.47 35.21 45.12
N PHE A 10 13.50 34.21 44.24
CA PHE A 10 12.40 33.89 43.33
C PHE A 10 12.25 32.37 43.27
N ILE A 11 11.04 31.92 43.57
CA ILE A 11 10.56 30.54 43.46
C ILE A 11 10.31 30.28 41.97
N PHE A 12 10.99 29.28 41.39
CA PHE A 12 10.69 28.81 40.03
C PHE A 12 9.51 27.84 40.08
N SER A 13 8.35 28.30 39.60
CA SER A 13 7.34 27.43 39.00
C SER A 13 7.83 27.08 37.60
N VAL A 14 8.29 25.84 37.39
CA VAL A 14 8.58 25.33 36.04
C VAL A 14 7.24 25.02 35.37
N ALA A 15 6.72 25.98 34.61
CA ALA A 15 5.76 25.69 33.57
C ALA A 15 6.50 24.87 32.51
N VAL A 16 6.20 23.58 32.42
CA VAL A 16 6.57 22.76 31.26
C VAL A 16 5.76 23.32 30.10
N SER A 17 6.42 24.10 29.25
CA SER A 17 5.89 24.46 27.95
C SER A 17 5.71 23.18 27.14
N LEU A 18 4.48 22.68 27.07
CA LEU A 18 4.06 21.84 25.95
C LEU A 18 4.44 22.60 24.67
N PRO A 19 5.17 22.00 23.72
CA PRO A 19 5.34 22.64 22.44
C PRO A 19 3.95 22.85 21.86
N LEU A 20 3.59 24.11 21.63
CA LEU A 20 2.46 24.44 20.78
C LEU A 20 2.69 23.66 19.48
N LEU A 21 1.82 22.68 19.20
CA LEU A 21 1.64 22.18 17.85
C LEU A 21 1.39 23.42 17.00
N ALA A 22 2.37 23.80 16.18
CA ALA A 22 2.14 24.78 15.15
C ALA A 22 1.03 24.19 14.29
N SER A 23 -0.16 24.80 14.36
CA SER A 23 -1.21 24.52 13.40
C SER A 23 -0.63 24.90 12.03
N PHE A 24 -0.25 23.89 11.26
CA PHE A 24 0.17 24.07 9.89
C PHE A 24 -0.91 24.83 9.13
N SER A 25 -0.49 25.68 8.21
CA SER A 25 -1.42 26.48 7.42
C SER A 25 -2.35 25.55 6.62
N PRO A 26 -3.60 25.95 6.33
CA PRO A 26 -4.52 25.17 5.49
C PRO A 26 -4.01 24.84 4.08
N LEU A 27 -2.86 25.38 3.68
CA LEU A 27 -2.23 25.13 2.37
C LEU A 27 -1.57 23.75 2.27
N GLU A 28 -1.11 23.15 3.37
CA GLU A 28 -0.45 21.83 3.35
C GLU A 28 -1.45 20.66 3.41
N ALA A 29 -2.68 20.91 3.88
CA ALA A 29 -3.80 19.95 3.85
C ALA A 29 -4.38 19.72 2.44
N GLN A 30 -3.83 20.36 1.40
CA GLN A 30 -4.23 20.19 -0.01
C GLN A 30 -3.52 19.01 -0.72
N THR A 31 -2.69 18.22 -0.04
CA THR A 31 -1.84 17.17 -0.65
C THR A 31 -2.54 15.82 -0.82
N LEU A 32 -3.42 15.44 0.10
CA LEU A 32 -4.20 14.20 0.00
C LEU A 32 -5.34 14.35 -0.99
N ARG A 33 -5.25 13.61 -2.10
CA ARG A 33 -6.23 13.63 -3.17
C ARG A 33 -7.32 12.58 -2.96
N LYS A 34 -8.56 13.03 -2.74
CA LYS A 34 -9.73 12.15 -2.75
C LYS A 34 -10.20 11.90 -4.18
N LEU A 35 -10.27 10.64 -4.62
CA LEU A 35 -10.92 10.26 -5.87
C LEU A 35 -12.07 9.29 -5.59
N PRO A 36 -13.22 9.42 -6.29
CA PRO A 36 -14.33 8.50 -6.10
C PRO A 36 -13.92 7.08 -6.51
N TYR A 37 -14.35 6.10 -5.73
CA TYR A 37 -14.26 4.69 -6.09
C TYR A 37 -15.34 4.35 -7.11
N VAL A 38 -14.97 4.51 -8.39
CA VAL A 38 -15.86 4.33 -9.54
C VAL A 38 -16.36 2.90 -9.72
N GLY A 39 -15.75 1.94 -9.02
CA GLY A 39 -16.13 0.54 -9.02
C GLY A 39 -17.30 0.16 -8.09
N GLY A 40 -17.85 1.10 -7.33
CA GLY A 40 -19.07 0.88 -6.53
C GLY A 40 -18.81 0.53 -5.06
N ALA A 41 -17.60 0.75 -4.55
CA ALA A 41 -17.36 0.80 -3.11
C ALA A 41 -17.74 2.20 -2.60
N GLU A 42 -18.78 2.32 -1.78
CA GLU A 42 -19.22 3.62 -1.27
C GLU A 42 -18.24 4.18 -0.23
N GLN A 43 -17.76 5.41 -0.45
CA GLN A 43 -16.89 6.11 0.49
C GLN A 43 -17.74 6.71 1.61
N VAL A 44 -18.01 5.89 2.62
CA VAL A 44 -18.93 6.23 3.72
C VAL A 44 -18.24 6.95 4.89
N VAL A 45 -16.91 6.83 5.02
CA VAL A 45 -16.15 7.52 6.08
C VAL A 45 -15.76 8.92 5.59
N ASN A 46 -16.20 9.92 6.34
CA ASN A 46 -15.76 11.30 6.15
C ASN A 46 -14.75 11.66 7.24
N GLU A 47 -13.49 11.83 6.86
CA GLU A 47 -12.41 12.24 7.74
C GLU A 47 -11.73 13.50 7.19
N ASP A 48 -11.26 14.34 8.10
CA ASP A 48 -10.40 15.46 7.79
C ASP A 48 -9.07 14.98 7.14
N PRO A 49 -8.74 15.42 5.91
CA PRO A 49 -7.45 15.11 5.31
C PRO A 49 -6.27 15.63 6.14
N GLY A 50 -6.42 16.72 6.90
CA GLY A 50 -5.39 17.21 7.81
C GLY A 50 -5.00 16.17 8.85
N TYR A 51 -6.00 15.58 9.54
CA TYR A 51 -5.77 14.49 10.47
C TYR A 51 -5.05 13.29 9.83
N LEU A 52 -5.45 12.84 8.64
CA LEU A 52 -4.78 11.71 7.96
C LEU A 52 -3.33 12.04 7.60
N TYR A 53 -3.06 13.27 7.19
CA TYR A 53 -1.71 13.74 6.93
C TYR A 53 -0.87 13.79 8.22
N ASP A 54 -1.43 14.26 9.33
CA ASP A 54 -0.75 14.24 10.63
C ASP A 54 -0.38 12.81 11.06
N GLN A 55 -1.26 11.83 10.82
CA GLN A 55 -0.95 10.41 11.06
C GLN A 55 0.20 9.91 10.17
N TYR A 56 0.29 10.37 8.92
CA TYR A 56 1.44 10.09 8.06
C TYR A 56 2.72 10.74 8.59
N ILE A 57 2.67 11.99 9.04
CA ILE A 57 3.83 12.68 9.60
C ILE A 57 4.32 11.98 10.88
N GLU A 58 3.42 11.56 11.76
CA GLU A 58 3.77 10.77 12.95
C GLU A 58 4.44 9.44 12.56
N TRP A 59 3.83 8.71 11.62
CA TRP A 59 4.37 7.45 11.10
C TRP A 59 5.75 7.66 10.48
N ARG A 60 5.90 8.66 9.60
CA ARG A 60 7.14 8.97 8.88
C ARG A 60 8.25 9.34 9.85
N ASN A 61 7.99 10.25 10.77
CA ASN A 61 8.99 10.72 11.74
C ASN A 61 9.46 9.60 12.67
N HIS A 62 8.65 8.57 12.87
CA HIS A 62 9.04 7.41 13.66
C HIS A 62 9.75 6.34 12.85
N TYR A 63 9.15 5.83 11.77
CA TYR A 63 9.66 4.66 11.06
C TYR A 63 10.66 4.99 9.95
N VAL A 64 10.67 6.21 9.41
CA VAL A 64 11.60 6.58 8.33
C VAL A 64 12.89 7.14 8.93
N VAL A 65 13.96 6.37 8.82
CA VAL A 65 15.28 6.71 9.35
C VAL A 65 16.33 6.72 8.24
N ASP A 66 17.52 7.23 8.53
CA ASP A 66 18.61 7.22 7.58
C ASP A 66 19.00 5.78 7.19
N GLY A 67 19.16 5.58 5.89
CA GLY A 67 19.58 4.32 5.31
C GLY A 67 21.07 4.30 5.02
N TYR A 68 21.67 3.11 5.07
CA TYR A 68 23.06 2.90 4.67
C TYR A 68 23.07 2.01 3.42
N HIS A 69 23.90 2.35 2.45
CA HIS A 69 24.24 1.48 1.33
C HIS A 69 24.92 0.20 1.87
N PRO A 70 24.82 -0.96 1.20
CA PRO A 70 25.56 -2.18 1.58
C PRO A 70 27.09 -2.04 1.71
N MET A 71 27.67 -0.91 1.29
CA MET A 71 29.09 -0.59 1.40
C MET A 71 29.40 0.25 2.66
N GLY A 72 28.42 0.52 3.51
CA GLY A 72 28.59 1.14 4.82
C GLY A 72 28.54 2.68 4.84
N PHE A 73 28.18 3.34 3.74
CA PHE A 73 27.98 4.79 3.70
C PHE A 73 26.49 5.16 3.68
N LEU A 74 26.14 6.33 4.24
CA LEU A 74 24.76 6.83 4.23
C LEU A 74 24.25 7.03 2.80
N SER A 75 23.08 6.44 2.50
CA SER A 75 22.41 6.61 1.21
C SER A 75 20.92 6.33 1.35
N GLY A 76 20.10 7.33 0.99
CA GLY A 76 18.66 7.23 1.08
C GLY A 76 18.12 7.19 2.51
N LYS A 77 16.85 6.82 2.61
CA LYS A 77 16.13 6.56 3.86
C LYS A 77 15.50 5.19 3.81
N ARG A 78 15.36 4.55 4.97
CA ARG A 78 14.74 3.23 5.11
C ARG A 78 13.57 3.27 6.07
N VAL A 79 12.62 2.37 5.86
CA VAL A 79 11.56 2.10 6.83
C VAL A 79 12.08 1.08 7.84
N MET A 80 12.33 1.50 9.07
CA MET A 80 12.70 0.60 10.15
C MET A 80 11.48 -0.12 10.70
N ARG A 81 11.64 -1.41 11.00
CA ARG A 81 10.70 -2.16 11.82
C ARG A 81 10.96 -1.91 13.31
N ASP A 82 10.21 -2.60 14.17
CA ASP A 82 10.24 -2.37 15.60
C ASP A 82 11.33 -3.16 16.34
N ALA A 83 11.45 -2.91 17.65
CA ALA A 83 12.50 -3.46 18.48
C ALA A 83 12.50 -5.01 18.54
N SER A 84 11.37 -5.67 18.24
CA SER A 84 11.31 -7.14 18.18
C SER A 84 12.14 -7.74 17.03
N SER A 85 12.43 -6.92 16.02
CA SER A 85 13.20 -7.25 14.82
C SER A 85 14.60 -6.61 14.80
N ASP A 86 15.06 -6.07 15.93
CA ASP A 86 16.29 -5.25 16.03
C ASP A 86 16.34 -4.10 15.00
N TYR A 87 15.17 -3.49 14.75
CA TYR A 87 15.05 -2.33 13.84
C TYR A 87 15.59 -2.59 12.44
N ASP A 88 15.50 -3.84 11.98
CA ASP A 88 15.79 -4.23 10.61
C ASP A 88 14.85 -3.52 9.60
N THR A 89 15.09 -3.73 8.31
CA THR A 89 14.22 -3.28 7.23
C THR A 89 13.88 -4.47 6.36
N VAL A 90 12.60 -4.58 5.99
CA VAL A 90 12.15 -5.51 4.95
C VAL A 90 11.67 -4.74 3.74
N SER A 91 11.80 -5.32 2.54
CA SER A 91 11.35 -4.68 1.30
C SER A 91 9.87 -4.31 1.35
N GLU A 92 9.02 -5.13 2.00
CA GLU A 92 7.59 -4.85 2.23
C GLU A 92 7.39 -3.48 2.88
N GLY A 93 8.15 -3.18 3.94
CA GLY A 93 8.03 -1.91 4.64
C GLY A 93 8.58 -0.74 3.87
N GLN A 94 9.66 -0.98 3.13
CA GLN A 94 10.19 0.02 2.21
C GLN A 94 9.13 0.42 1.16
N ALA A 95 8.43 -0.57 0.60
CA ALA A 95 7.38 -0.38 -0.39
C ALA A 95 6.14 0.33 0.20
N TYR A 96 5.73 -0.03 1.42
CA TYR A 96 4.65 0.67 2.14
C TYR A 96 4.99 2.14 2.38
N GLY A 97 6.23 2.44 2.77
CA GLY A 97 6.70 3.82 2.91
C GLY A 97 6.62 4.60 1.60
N MET A 98 7.01 3.98 0.48
CA MET A 98 6.89 4.61 -0.85
C MET A 98 5.44 4.88 -1.24
N LEU A 99 4.53 3.93 -1.00
CA LEU A 99 3.09 4.13 -1.23
C LEU A 99 2.54 5.28 -0.38
N LEU A 100 2.86 5.30 0.92
CA LEU A 100 2.42 6.39 1.82
C LEU A 100 2.95 7.75 1.35
N ALA A 101 4.23 7.84 1.01
CA ALA A 101 4.86 9.07 0.54
C ALA A 101 4.23 9.59 -0.76
N VAL A 102 3.99 8.73 -1.77
CA VAL A 102 3.36 9.18 -3.01
C VAL A 102 1.90 9.59 -2.81
N TYR A 103 1.14 8.90 -1.94
CA TYR A 103 -0.22 9.31 -1.61
C TYR A 103 -0.26 10.66 -0.89
N CYS A 104 0.68 10.91 0.03
CA CYS A 104 0.80 12.14 0.81
C CYS A 104 1.57 13.28 0.10
N ASP A 105 1.92 13.10 -1.18
CA ASP A 105 2.66 14.09 -1.98
C ASP A 105 4.05 14.49 -1.43
N ASP A 106 4.72 13.55 -0.76
CA ASP A 106 6.06 13.75 -0.18
C ASP A 106 7.15 13.20 -1.12
N GLN A 107 7.50 13.99 -2.15
CA GLN A 107 8.49 13.59 -3.16
C GLN A 107 9.88 13.37 -2.56
N GLU A 108 10.29 14.17 -1.59
CA GLU A 108 11.61 14.06 -0.97
C GLU A 108 11.75 12.74 -0.22
N THR A 109 10.78 12.40 0.64
CA THR A 109 10.78 11.12 1.34
C THR A 109 10.69 9.96 0.35
N PHE A 110 9.83 10.06 -0.66
CA PHE A 110 9.71 9.04 -1.71
C PHE A 110 11.06 8.76 -2.39
N ASP A 111 11.76 9.82 -2.82
CA ASP A 111 13.04 9.70 -3.51
C ASP A 111 14.11 9.07 -2.62
N GLN A 112 14.17 9.46 -1.34
CA GLN A 112 15.12 8.88 -0.40
C GLN A 112 14.81 7.41 -0.12
N LEU A 113 13.53 7.05 -0.01
CA LEU A 113 13.11 5.66 0.15
C LEU A 113 13.44 4.82 -1.09
N TYR A 114 13.19 5.34 -2.29
CA TYR A 114 13.52 4.62 -3.51
C TYR A 114 15.03 4.48 -3.71
N ARG A 115 15.81 5.51 -3.37
CA ARG A 115 17.28 5.44 -3.40
C ARG A 115 17.81 4.31 -2.54
N TYR A 116 17.32 4.19 -1.30
CA TYR A 116 17.69 3.07 -0.44
C TYR A 116 17.26 1.72 -1.03
N ALA A 117 16.06 1.63 -1.63
CA ALA A 117 15.62 0.40 -2.29
C ALA A 117 16.61 -0.02 -3.40
N MET A 118 16.97 0.91 -4.29
CA MET A 118 17.94 0.67 -5.37
C MET A 118 19.31 0.20 -4.87
N ASP A 119 19.80 0.78 -3.78
CA ASP A 119 21.08 0.38 -3.18
C ASP A 119 21.09 -1.09 -2.71
N HIS A 120 19.90 -1.69 -2.53
CA HIS A 120 19.72 -3.07 -2.09
C HIS A 120 19.11 -3.97 -3.17
N PHE A 121 19.12 -3.53 -4.43
CA PHE A 121 18.68 -4.38 -5.53
C PHE A 121 19.69 -5.51 -5.81
N ASP A 122 19.16 -6.68 -6.17
CA ASP A 122 19.94 -7.70 -6.86
C ASP A 122 20.46 -7.09 -8.18
N PRO A 123 21.78 -7.04 -8.41
CA PRO A 123 22.35 -6.34 -9.56
C PRO A 123 22.03 -7.01 -10.90
N GLU A 124 21.65 -8.29 -10.92
CA GLU A 124 21.28 -9.02 -12.13
C GLU A 124 19.78 -8.92 -12.42
N LYS A 125 18.96 -8.86 -11.37
CA LYS A 125 17.49 -8.94 -11.50
C LYS A 125 16.78 -7.60 -11.34
N GLY A 126 17.41 -6.62 -10.70
CA GLY A 126 16.79 -5.32 -10.42
C GLY A 126 15.59 -5.41 -9.47
N LEU A 127 15.65 -6.29 -8.48
CA LEU A 127 14.61 -6.49 -7.46
C LEU A 127 15.19 -6.26 -6.06
N MET A 128 14.41 -5.72 -5.13
CA MET A 128 14.90 -5.39 -3.81
C MET A 128 15.17 -6.65 -2.98
N HIS A 129 16.35 -6.74 -2.38
CA HIS A 129 16.58 -7.78 -1.40
C HIS A 129 15.58 -7.64 -0.24
N TRP A 130 15.01 -8.77 0.19
CA TRP A 130 13.86 -8.72 1.09
C TRP A 130 14.18 -8.34 2.54
N LEU A 131 15.44 -8.45 3.01
CA LEU A 131 15.81 -8.21 4.41
C LEU A 131 17.19 -7.55 4.59
N GLN A 132 17.21 -6.40 5.26
CA GLN A 132 18.43 -5.70 5.67
C GLN A 132 18.47 -5.54 7.18
N ASN A 133 19.64 -5.70 7.80
CA ASN A 133 19.79 -5.31 9.20
C ASN A 133 19.76 -3.77 9.36
N LYS A 134 19.73 -3.28 10.59
CA LYS A 134 19.67 -1.83 10.90
C LYS A 134 20.84 -0.99 10.35
N TYR A 135 21.92 -1.63 9.91
CA TYR A 135 23.12 -1.00 9.34
C TYR A 135 23.14 -1.04 7.80
N GLY A 136 22.05 -1.46 7.13
CA GLY A 136 21.99 -1.53 5.67
C GLY A 136 22.77 -2.70 5.07
N THR A 137 23.10 -3.73 5.86
CA THR A 137 23.68 -4.96 5.31
C THR A 137 22.54 -5.89 4.90
N ASN A 138 22.56 -6.36 3.65
CA ASN A 138 21.68 -7.44 3.20
C ASN A 138 21.98 -8.71 3.99
N ILE A 139 20.96 -9.29 4.61
CA ILE A 139 21.09 -10.47 5.47
C ILE A 139 20.11 -11.56 5.04
N SER A 140 20.55 -12.81 5.16
CA SER A 140 19.65 -13.96 5.01
C SER A 140 18.58 -13.98 6.10
N GLU A 141 17.62 -14.87 5.96
CA GLU A 141 16.60 -15.14 6.98
C GLU A 141 17.18 -15.54 8.35
N PHE A 142 18.47 -15.90 8.43
CA PHE A 142 19.15 -16.25 9.69
C PHE A 142 19.98 -15.09 10.26
N GLY A 143 19.85 -13.87 9.72
CA GLY A 143 20.64 -12.72 10.14
C GLY A 143 22.09 -12.73 9.68
N LEU A 144 22.48 -13.70 8.83
CA LEU A 144 23.82 -13.75 8.26
C LEU A 144 23.98 -12.77 7.10
N PRO A 145 25.05 -11.96 7.07
CA PRO A 145 25.40 -11.14 5.91
C PRO A 145 25.45 -11.98 4.62
N ILE A 146 24.89 -11.43 3.55
CA ILE A 146 24.98 -12.03 2.21
C ILE A 146 26.27 -11.51 1.58
N ASP A 147 27.20 -12.41 1.29
CA ASP A 147 28.40 -12.10 0.51
C ASP A 147 28.15 -12.29 -1.00
N SER A 148 29.01 -11.70 -1.82
CA SER A 148 28.96 -11.80 -3.28
C SER A 148 29.48 -13.15 -3.82
N GLN A 149 29.79 -14.13 -2.97
CA GLN A 149 30.60 -15.31 -3.31
C GLN A 149 29.79 -16.62 -3.38
N GLY A 150 28.48 -16.57 -3.17
CA GLY A 150 27.57 -17.68 -3.44
C GLY A 150 27.15 -18.44 -2.18
N ALA A 151 26.10 -19.25 -2.32
CA ALA A 151 25.32 -19.77 -1.19
C ALA A 151 26.16 -20.49 -0.14
N ALA A 152 26.26 -19.89 1.04
CA ALA A 152 26.69 -20.52 2.27
C ALA A 152 25.74 -21.67 2.65
N TYR A 153 26.28 -22.86 2.94
CA TYR A 153 25.49 -23.87 3.65
C TYR A 153 25.40 -23.48 5.12
N ILE A 154 24.19 -23.49 5.68
CA ILE A 154 23.94 -23.08 7.06
C ILE A 154 23.67 -24.33 7.91
N TYR A 155 24.49 -24.55 8.94
CA TYR A 155 24.38 -25.66 9.89
C TYR A 155 24.13 -25.18 11.33
N ARG A 156 23.50 -26.01 12.17
CA ARG A 156 23.19 -25.81 13.60
C ARG A 156 23.55 -27.07 14.41
N LYS A 157 23.84 -26.94 15.70
CA LYS A 157 24.30 -28.06 16.56
C LYS A 157 23.13 -28.89 17.14
N VAL A 158 23.23 -30.22 17.14
CA VAL A 158 22.22 -31.21 17.56
C VAL A 158 21.92 -31.16 19.06
N ASN A 159 22.94 -31.05 19.91
CA ASN A 159 22.79 -31.09 21.37
C ASN A 159 22.18 -29.82 21.97
N GLU A 160 21.97 -28.79 21.13
CA GLU A 160 21.35 -27.50 21.44
C GLU A 160 19.93 -27.40 20.86
N LEU A 161 19.44 -28.48 20.24
CA LEU A 161 18.03 -28.68 19.84
C LEU A 161 17.21 -29.41 20.92
N LYS A 162 17.75 -29.49 22.14
CA LYS A 162 16.98 -29.81 23.35
C LYS A 162 16.00 -28.66 23.60
N LEU A 163 14.87 -28.69 22.90
CA LEU A 163 13.82 -27.71 23.04
C LEU A 163 12.73 -28.30 23.93
N PRO A 164 12.54 -27.72 25.11
CA PRO A 164 11.45 -26.81 25.32
C PRO A 164 12.04 -25.39 25.29
N ILE A 165 11.22 -24.35 25.20
CA ILE A 165 11.59 -22.93 25.35
C ILE A 165 11.67 -22.14 24.03
N THR A 166 10.54 -21.46 23.79
CA THR A 166 10.43 -20.02 23.47
C THR A 166 11.72 -19.32 23.04
N VAL A 167 11.92 -19.17 21.73
CA VAL A 167 12.82 -18.14 21.20
C VAL A 167 12.15 -16.78 21.38
N ILE A 168 12.43 -16.10 22.49
CA ILE A 168 12.23 -14.65 22.58
C ILE A 168 13.59 -14.02 22.27
N PRO A 169 13.75 -13.21 21.21
CA PRO A 169 14.94 -12.39 21.05
C PRO A 169 15.02 -11.45 22.26
N LYS A 170 15.95 -11.73 23.17
CA LYS A 170 16.14 -10.92 24.38
C LYS A 170 17.29 -9.94 24.15
N ILE A 171 16.97 -8.66 24.27
CA ILE A 171 17.86 -7.50 24.27
C ILE A 171 19.01 -7.72 25.28
N ILE A 172 20.27 -7.68 24.83
CA ILE A 172 21.45 -7.48 25.69
C ILE A 172 21.89 -6.01 25.57
N ASP A 173 22.28 -5.47 26.72
CA ASP A 173 22.66 -4.09 27.00
C ASP A 173 23.71 -3.48 26.03
N SER A 174 23.50 -2.20 25.78
CA SER A 174 24.08 -1.27 24.79
C SER A 174 25.55 -0.83 24.98
N SER A 175 26.43 -1.68 25.51
CA SER A 175 27.81 -1.23 25.85
C SER A 175 28.98 -2.08 25.33
N ASP A 176 28.78 -3.09 24.48
CA ASP A 176 29.87 -3.92 23.95
C ASP A 176 30.31 -3.49 22.51
N PRO A 177 31.59 -3.13 22.28
CA PRO A 177 32.07 -2.61 21.00
C PRO A 177 32.53 -3.69 19.98
N LEU A 178 32.15 -4.97 20.16
CA LEU A 178 32.55 -6.06 19.27
C LEU A 178 31.39 -6.53 18.35
N TRP A 179 31.48 -6.15 17.07
CA TRP A 179 30.96 -6.83 15.86
C TRP A 179 29.60 -7.56 15.93
N GLY A 180 28.56 -6.90 15.41
CA GLY A 180 27.80 -7.35 14.22
C GLY A 180 27.08 -8.71 14.19
N ILE A 181 27.00 -9.46 15.28
CA ILE A 181 26.29 -10.74 15.32
C ILE A 181 25.46 -10.79 16.61
N ILE A 182 24.16 -11.05 16.47
CA ILE A 182 23.21 -11.16 17.60
C ILE A 182 23.62 -12.39 18.44
N PRO A 183 24.01 -12.24 19.72
CA PRO A 183 24.10 -13.37 20.62
C PRO A 183 22.67 -13.73 21.06
N GLU A 184 22.19 -14.92 20.70
CA GLU A 184 21.02 -15.51 21.34
C GLU A 184 21.38 -15.77 22.82
N ALA A 185 20.83 -14.99 23.74
CA ALA A 185 21.07 -15.16 25.18
C ALA A 185 20.19 -16.28 25.76
N TYR A 186 20.81 -17.41 26.12
CA TYR A 186 20.16 -18.50 26.84
C TYR A 186 20.32 -18.32 28.36
N ARG A 187 19.26 -18.59 29.13
CA ARG A 187 19.35 -18.81 30.59
C ARG A 187 19.24 -20.30 30.86
N SER A 188 20.24 -20.88 31.49
CA SER A 188 20.15 -22.21 32.08
C SER A 188 19.19 -22.21 33.28
N ALA A 189 18.60 -23.37 33.57
CA ALA A 189 17.66 -23.59 34.67
C ALA A 189 18.24 -23.32 36.08
N ASP A 190 19.56 -23.13 36.20
CA ASP A 190 20.27 -22.84 37.45
C ASP A 190 20.47 -21.33 37.72
N GLY A 191 20.01 -20.45 36.82
CA GLY A 191 20.08 -19.00 37.00
C GLY A 191 21.47 -18.39 36.76
N SER A 192 22.43 -19.14 36.22
CA SER A 192 23.71 -18.58 35.80
C SER A 192 23.61 -17.92 34.41
N SER A 193 24.15 -16.70 34.29
CA SER A 193 24.18 -15.96 33.03
C SER A 193 25.49 -16.28 32.31
N ALA A 194 25.45 -17.09 31.25
CA ALA A 194 26.58 -17.25 30.34
C ALA A 194 26.33 -16.41 29.08
N ILE A 195 27.21 -15.45 28.81
CA ILE A 195 27.27 -14.77 27.51
C ILE A 195 27.95 -15.74 26.56
N ILE A 196 27.21 -16.29 25.61
CA ILE A 196 27.74 -17.22 24.62
C ILE A 196 27.78 -16.48 23.26
N PRO A 197 28.97 -16.22 22.69
CA PRO A 197 29.11 -15.46 21.46
C PRO A 197 28.56 -16.25 20.27
N PRO A 198 28.00 -15.61 19.24
CA PRO A 198 27.40 -16.27 18.08
C PRO A 198 28.48 -16.76 17.11
N THR A 199 29.11 -17.88 17.45
CA THR A 199 30.07 -18.59 16.59
C THR A 199 29.48 -19.83 15.92
N TYR A 200 28.15 -19.94 15.81
CA TYR A 200 27.47 -21.23 15.65
C TYR A 200 26.78 -21.50 14.30
N LEU A 201 26.92 -20.59 13.33
CA LEU A 201 26.57 -20.86 11.93
C LEU A 201 27.87 -21.09 11.17
N TYR A 202 28.23 -22.36 11.02
CA TYR A 202 29.41 -22.73 10.25
C TYR A 202 29.09 -22.58 8.76
N ASN A 203 29.66 -21.57 8.12
CA ASN A 203 29.59 -21.37 6.68
C ASN A 203 30.72 -22.19 6.03
N GLU A 204 30.40 -23.38 5.50
CA GLU A 204 31.36 -24.13 4.67
C GLU A 204 31.27 -23.65 3.21
N PRO A 205 32.37 -23.12 2.64
CA PRO A 205 32.45 -22.81 1.22
C PRO A 205 32.45 -24.07 0.34
N ASP A 206 32.76 -25.25 0.91
CA ASP A 206 32.94 -26.48 0.14
C ASP A 206 31.66 -27.34 0.09
N ARG A 207 31.14 -27.52 -1.14
CA ARG A 207 29.99 -28.39 -1.45
C ARG A 207 30.23 -29.88 -1.15
N THR A 208 31.46 -30.28 -0.85
CA THR A 208 31.88 -31.69 -0.74
C THR A 208 32.39 -32.10 0.64
N ALA A 209 32.50 -31.17 1.60
CA ALA A 209 32.99 -31.48 2.93
C ALA A 209 31.96 -32.30 3.74
N SER A 210 32.41 -33.44 4.27
CA SER A 210 31.68 -34.21 5.27
C SER A 210 31.25 -33.30 6.43
N LEU A 211 29.99 -33.43 6.89
CA LEU A 211 29.44 -32.72 8.05
C LEU A 211 30.50 -32.62 9.17
N PRO A 212 30.71 -31.43 9.77
CA PRO A 212 31.60 -31.31 10.91
C PRO A 212 30.95 -32.06 12.08
N SER A 213 31.33 -33.32 12.29
CA SER A 213 30.83 -34.25 13.33
C SER A 213 29.33 -34.62 13.28
N ALA A 214 28.96 -35.63 14.07
CA ALA A 214 27.58 -36.05 14.31
C ALA A 214 26.76 -35.01 15.14
N ASP A 215 27.38 -33.90 15.52
CA ASP A 215 26.79 -32.89 16.38
C ASP A 215 26.14 -31.75 15.59
N TYR A 216 26.08 -31.75 14.25
CA TYR A 216 25.50 -30.66 13.47
C TYR A 216 24.53 -31.12 12.37
N ILE A 217 23.43 -30.37 12.21
CA ILE A 217 22.39 -30.57 11.19
C ILE A 217 22.19 -29.30 10.36
N LYS A 218 21.69 -29.46 9.13
CA LYS A 218 21.51 -28.35 8.19
C LYS A 218 20.28 -27.53 8.55
N ALA A 219 20.43 -26.22 8.78
CA ALA A 219 19.34 -25.32 9.15
C ALA A 219 18.63 -24.69 7.93
N ALA A 220 19.34 -24.62 6.80
CA ALA A 220 18.78 -24.09 5.56
C ALA A 220 19.32 -24.82 4.34
N HIS A 221 18.49 -25.06 3.32
CA HIS A 221 18.97 -25.66 2.07
C HIS A 221 19.97 -24.73 1.34
N TYR A 222 19.64 -23.43 1.32
CA TYR A 222 20.47 -22.30 0.87
C TYR A 222 20.24 -21.11 1.80
N ASN A 223 21.20 -20.19 1.91
CA ASN A 223 21.05 -18.90 2.61
C ASN A 223 20.16 -17.89 1.87
N ARG A 224 19.47 -18.30 0.80
CA ARG A 224 18.62 -17.49 -0.11
C ARG A 224 19.32 -16.32 -0.82
N ASN A 225 20.59 -16.02 -0.53
CA ASN A 225 21.37 -14.89 -1.08
C ASN A 225 20.48 -13.66 -1.34
N TYR A 226 20.63 -13.01 -2.50
CA TYR A 226 19.73 -11.97 -2.99
C TYR A 226 18.37 -12.55 -3.43
N SER A 227 17.52 -12.88 -2.45
CA SER A 227 16.10 -13.14 -2.69
C SER A 227 15.29 -11.86 -2.57
N ALA A 228 14.28 -11.74 -3.42
CA ALA A 228 13.28 -10.67 -3.41
C ALA A 228 11.91 -11.20 -2.93
N ALA A 229 10.96 -10.30 -2.72
CA ALA A 229 9.62 -10.59 -2.20
C ALA A 229 8.56 -9.91 -3.08
N PRO A 230 7.69 -10.67 -3.78
CA PRO A 230 6.86 -10.13 -4.85
C PRO A 230 5.85 -9.09 -4.41
N ASP A 231 5.36 -9.17 -3.17
CA ASP A 231 4.49 -8.14 -2.61
C ASP A 231 5.15 -6.78 -2.53
N ALA A 232 6.41 -6.73 -2.11
CA ALA A 232 7.18 -5.50 -2.04
C ALA A 232 7.50 -4.94 -3.43
N ASP A 233 8.00 -5.78 -4.34
CA ASP A 233 8.41 -5.32 -5.68
C ASP A 233 7.20 -4.83 -6.51
N LEU A 234 6.03 -5.45 -6.33
CA LEU A 234 4.76 -4.95 -6.88
C LEU A 234 4.36 -3.58 -6.30
N ASP A 235 4.44 -3.41 -4.98
CA ASP A 235 4.14 -2.13 -4.33
C ASP A 235 5.12 -1.02 -4.76
N ILE A 236 6.42 -1.33 -4.89
CA ILE A 236 7.45 -0.40 -5.41
C ILE A 236 7.13 0.01 -6.85
N ALA A 237 6.86 -0.96 -7.74
CA ALA A 237 6.54 -0.70 -9.13
C ALA A 237 5.31 0.21 -9.28
N THR A 238 4.26 -0.06 -8.50
CA THR A 238 3.05 0.78 -8.48
C THR A 238 3.34 2.17 -7.95
N ALA A 239 4.09 2.28 -6.85
CA ALA A 239 4.43 3.57 -6.27
C ALA A 239 5.22 4.45 -7.27
N LEU A 240 6.10 3.85 -8.10
CA LEU A 240 6.78 4.53 -9.21
C LEU A 240 5.83 4.93 -10.35
N CYS A 241 4.85 4.09 -10.72
CA CYS A 241 3.81 4.48 -11.69
C CYS A 241 3.06 5.73 -11.21
N PHE A 242 2.75 5.79 -9.91
CA PHE A 242 2.07 6.93 -9.29
C PHE A 242 2.97 8.15 -9.18
N ALA A 243 4.25 7.98 -8.84
CA ALA A 243 5.23 9.06 -8.82
C ALA A 243 5.45 9.67 -10.21
N ASN A 244 5.47 8.86 -11.27
CA ASN A 244 5.48 9.35 -12.64
C ASN A 244 4.24 10.20 -12.95
N ARG A 245 3.06 9.78 -12.47
CA ARG A 245 1.83 10.56 -12.67
C ARG A 245 1.87 11.89 -11.90
N LYS A 246 2.35 11.89 -10.66
CA LYS A 246 2.33 13.06 -9.78
C LYS A 246 3.44 14.07 -10.12
N TRP A 247 4.65 13.57 -10.32
CA TRP A 247 5.85 14.41 -10.39
C TRP A 247 6.62 14.26 -11.72
N GLY A 248 6.53 13.10 -12.37
CA GLY A 248 7.19 12.80 -13.66
C GLY A 248 8.71 12.63 -13.56
N TRP A 249 9.40 13.61 -12.99
CA TRP A 249 10.86 13.65 -12.87
C TRP A 249 11.32 13.85 -11.43
N SER A 250 12.41 13.16 -11.04
CA SER A 250 13.12 13.38 -9.78
C SER A 250 14.46 14.06 -10.02
N ASN A 251 14.69 15.19 -9.34
CA ASN A 251 16.02 15.79 -9.27
C ASN A 251 16.95 15.03 -8.32
N THR A 252 16.40 14.45 -7.24
CA THR A 252 17.16 13.70 -6.22
C THR A 252 17.74 12.41 -6.79
N LEU A 253 16.96 11.70 -7.60
CA LEU A 253 17.34 10.47 -8.28
C LEU A 253 17.97 10.74 -9.65
N ASN A 254 17.83 11.97 -10.17
CA ASN A 254 18.24 12.34 -11.52
C ASN A 254 17.67 11.37 -12.58
N SER A 255 16.38 11.08 -12.48
CA SER A 255 15.71 10.03 -13.26
C SER A 255 14.24 10.37 -13.51
N ASP A 256 13.72 9.88 -14.63
CA ASP A 256 12.29 9.89 -14.96
C ASP A 256 11.63 8.68 -14.27
N TYR A 257 10.61 8.92 -13.44
CA TYR A 257 9.93 7.83 -12.73
C TYR A 257 9.26 6.85 -13.69
N ARG A 258 8.92 7.29 -14.92
CA ARG A 258 8.39 6.41 -15.96
C ARG A 258 9.37 5.28 -16.28
N ASP A 259 10.65 5.61 -16.41
CA ASP A 259 11.67 4.66 -16.84
C ASP A 259 12.00 3.70 -15.67
N LEU A 260 11.99 4.21 -14.43
CA LEU A 260 12.13 3.42 -13.21
C LEU A 260 10.96 2.44 -13.02
N ALA A 261 9.72 2.90 -13.22
CA ALA A 261 8.53 2.05 -13.14
C ALA A 261 8.56 0.92 -14.19
N ALA A 262 8.92 1.25 -15.44
CA ALA A 262 9.01 0.27 -16.51
C ALA A 262 10.06 -0.82 -16.20
N GLN A 263 11.20 -0.45 -15.62
CA GLN A 263 12.24 -1.39 -15.19
C GLN A 263 11.73 -2.32 -14.07
N MET A 264 11.10 -1.78 -13.03
CA MET A 264 10.56 -2.61 -11.93
C MET A 264 9.48 -3.58 -12.40
N ILE A 265 8.54 -3.12 -13.25
CA ILE A 265 7.51 -4.00 -13.83
C ILE A 265 8.15 -5.13 -14.62
N LYS A 266 9.16 -4.81 -15.44
CA LYS A 266 9.89 -5.82 -16.21
C LYS A 266 10.59 -6.83 -15.29
N SER A 267 11.33 -6.35 -14.30
CA SER A 267 12.07 -7.18 -13.35
C SER A 267 11.15 -8.16 -12.60
N PHE A 268 10.00 -7.69 -12.12
CA PHE A 268 8.98 -8.56 -11.52
C PHE A 268 8.52 -9.64 -12.50
N MET A 269 8.11 -9.23 -13.72
CA MET A 269 7.59 -10.16 -14.71
C MET A 269 8.63 -11.20 -15.15
N ASP A 270 9.90 -10.85 -15.22
CA ASP A 270 10.97 -11.73 -15.68
C ASP A 270 11.43 -12.72 -14.60
N HIS A 271 11.37 -12.35 -13.32
CA HIS A 271 12.04 -13.09 -12.26
C HIS A 271 11.10 -13.65 -11.18
N GLU A 272 9.94 -13.03 -10.97
CA GLU A 272 8.97 -13.41 -9.92
C GLU A 272 7.69 -14.03 -10.44
N THR A 273 7.63 -14.24 -11.76
CA THR A 273 6.57 -15.02 -12.40
C THR A 273 7.15 -16.18 -13.19
N GLU A 274 6.34 -17.21 -13.40
CA GLU A 274 6.69 -18.38 -14.22
C GLU A 274 5.52 -18.78 -15.11
N THR A 275 5.79 -19.54 -16.18
CA THR A 275 4.71 -20.18 -16.96
C THR A 275 4.52 -21.61 -16.46
N LEU A 276 3.33 -21.94 -15.96
CA LEU A 276 3.02 -23.30 -15.50
C LEU A 276 2.97 -24.28 -16.68
N SER A 277 3.60 -25.44 -16.55
CA SER A 277 3.47 -26.53 -17.52
C SER A 277 2.14 -27.28 -17.33
N SER A 278 1.30 -27.40 -18.36
CA SER A 278 0.13 -28.28 -18.30
C SER A 278 0.53 -29.74 -18.59
N ASN A 279 0.10 -30.69 -17.75
CA ASN A 279 0.26 -32.14 -18.01
C ASN A 279 -0.52 -32.65 -19.24
N ALA A 280 -1.18 -31.77 -20.01
CA ALA A 280 -2.14 -32.11 -21.05
C ALA A 280 -1.76 -31.62 -22.45
N GLY A 281 -0.48 -31.33 -22.73
CA GLY A 281 0.04 -31.16 -24.09
C GLY A 281 -0.62 -30.08 -24.96
N LYS A 282 -1.42 -29.18 -24.38
CA LYS A 282 -2.06 -28.05 -25.08
C LYS A 282 -2.26 -26.87 -24.13
N SER A 283 -1.48 -25.81 -24.32
CA SER A 283 -1.92 -24.43 -24.62
C SER A 283 -0.94 -23.40 -24.07
N ALA A 284 -0.69 -22.36 -24.87
CA ALA A 284 -0.05 -21.13 -24.43
C ALA A 284 -0.92 -20.40 -23.38
N GLY A 285 -0.27 -19.82 -22.36
CA GLY A 285 -0.88 -18.91 -21.38
C GLY A 285 -1.35 -19.59 -20.08
N HIS A 286 -0.47 -19.56 -19.06
CA HIS A 286 -0.71 -19.91 -17.65
C HIS A 286 0.37 -19.29 -16.75
N ARG A 287 0.61 -17.99 -16.88
CA ARG A 287 1.62 -17.28 -16.08
C ARG A 287 1.17 -17.17 -14.63
N PHE A 288 2.09 -17.39 -13.70
CA PHE A 288 1.82 -17.55 -12.27
C PHE A 288 2.82 -16.77 -11.44
N GLN A 289 2.37 -16.17 -10.34
CA GLN A 289 3.22 -15.41 -9.42
C GLN A 289 3.86 -16.35 -8.38
N LYS A 290 5.17 -16.28 -8.26
CA LYS A 290 5.94 -17.09 -7.31
C LYS A 290 5.91 -16.49 -5.90
N ALA A 291 6.58 -17.15 -4.96
CA ALA A 291 6.77 -16.66 -3.59
C ALA A 291 7.96 -15.67 -3.47
N GLY A 292 8.87 -15.71 -4.45
CA GLY A 292 9.99 -14.78 -4.61
C GLY A 292 10.80 -15.14 -5.86
N ASN A 293 11.73 -14.28 -6.24
CA ASN A 293 12.58 -14.51 -7.41
C ASN A 293 13.32 -15.88 -7.42
N ALA A 294 13.66 -16.43 -6.26
CA ALA A 294 14.44 -17.67 -6.13
C ALA A 294 13.59 -18.93 -5.85
N TRP A 295 12.31 -18.80 -5.51
CA TRP A 295 11.51 -19.93 -4.99
C TRP A 295 10.01 -19.71 -5.13
N GLY A 296 9.23 -20.77 -4.85
CA GLY A 296 7.79 -20.75 -4.98
C GLY A 296 7.29 -21.00 -6.39
N SER A 297 6.01 -21.38 -6.45
CA SER A 297 5.28 -21.81 -7.64
C SER A 297 3.81 -22.03 -7.23
N ASN A 298 2.98 -22.59 -8.09
CA ASN A 298 1.59 -22.94 -7.74
C ASN A 298 1.45 -23.95 -6.59
N PHE A 299 2.54 -24.58 -6.14
CA PHE A 299 2.56 -25.47 -4.99
C PHE A 299 2.94 -24.81 -3.66
N VAL A 300 3.36 -23.54 -3.69
CA VAL A 300 3.64 -22.72 -2.52
C VAL A 300 3.68 -21.26 -2.95
N TRP A 301 2.59 -20.57 -2.67
CA TRP A 301 2.43 -19.15 -2.94
C TRP A 301 1.52 -18.51 -1.90
N ASN A 302 1.62 -17.19 -1.79
CA ASN A 302 0.92 -16.40 -0.78
C ASN A 302 -0.22 -15.61 -1.43
N PRO A 303 -1.49 -15.91 -1.10
CA PRO A 303 -2.64 -15.19 -1.65
C PRO A 303 -2.64 -13.68 -1.38
N SER A 304 -1.98 -13.22 -0.31
CA SER A 304 -1.89 -11.81 0.03
C SER A 304 -0.97 -11.01 -0.91
N TYR A 305 -0.11 -11.70 -1.66
CA TYR A 305 0.81 -11.06 -2.62
C TYR A 305 0.13 -10.82 -3.97
N PHE A 306 -1.06 -11.39 -4.22
CA PHE A 306 -1.79 -11.15 -5.46
C PHE A 306 -2.49 -9.79 -5.41
N MET A 307 -2.11 -8.87 -6.30
CA MET A 307 -2.57 -7.47 -6.29
C MET A 307 -3.20 -7.07 -7.63
N PRO A 308 -4.46 -7.50 -7.91
CA PRO A 308 -5.10 -7.32 -9.20
C PRO A 308 -5.22 -5.84 -9.62
N ALA A 309 -5.40 -4.92 -8.67
CA ALA A 309 -5.41 -3.48 -8.97
C ALA A 309 -4.08 -2.99 -9.56
N TRP A 310 -2.94 -3.49 -9.07
CA TRP A 310 -1.61 -3.13 -9.57
C TRP A 310 -1.36 -3.64 -10.99
N PHE A 311 -1.82 -4.86 -11.32
CA PHE A 311 -1.71 -5.36 -12.68
C PHE A 311 -2.50 -4.51 -13.69
N GLU A 312 -3.67 -4.02 -13.31
CA GLU A 312 -4.43 -3.06 -14.13
C GLU A 312 -3.69 -1.71 -14.28
N VAL A 313 -3.05 -1.22 -13.20
CA VAL A 313 -2.18 -0.04 -13.24
C VAL A 313 -1.04 -0.24 -14.24
N TYR A 314 -0.36 -1.39 -14.24
CA TYR A 314 0.76 -1.67 -15.14
C TYR A 314 0.33 -1.75 -16.60
N ILE A 315 -0.80 -2.42 -16.88
CA ILE A 315 -1.35 -2.50 -18.25
C ILE A 315 -1.59 -1.09 -18.80
N LYS A 316 -2.32 -0.25 -18.05
CA LYS A 316 -2.60 1.14 -18.43
C LYS A 316 -1.30 1.93 -18.60
N PHE A 317 -0.40 1.82 -17.64
CA PHE A 317 0.89 2.51 -17.65
C PHE A 317 1.71 2.19 -18.91
N ILE A 318 1.86 0.91 -19.26
CA ILE A 318 2.61 0.48 -20.45
C ILE A 318 1.90 0.97 -21.72
N GLN A 319 0.58 0.84 -21.81
CA GLN A 319 -0.20 1.29 -22.97
C GLN A 319 -0.03 2.80 -23.22
N GLU A 320 -0.14 3.61 -22.17
CA GLU A 320 -0.05 5.07 -22.26
C GLU A 320 1.37 5.55 -22.60
N ASN A 321 2.38 4.85 -22.09
CA ASN A 321 3.77 5.25 -22.20
C ASN A 321 4.56 4.46 -23.26
N LYS A 322 3.87 3.61 -24.04
CA LYS A 322 4.47 2.59 -24.91
C LYS A 322 5.70 3.06 -25.67
N SER A 323 5.59 4.14 -26.43
CA SER A 323 6.70 4.65 -27.24
C SER A 323 7.92 5.05 -26.42
N ALA A 324 7.73 5.55 -25.20
CA ALA A 324 8.81 5.99 -24.32
C ALA A 324 9.45 4.82 -23.56
N VAL A 325 8.66 3.83 -23.14
CA VAL A 325 9.14 2.68 -22.35
C VAL A 325 9.55 1.47 -23.19
N GLN A 326 9.36 1.52 -24.51
CA GLN A 326 9.69 0.43 -25.44
C GLN A 326 11.13 -0.09 -25.24
N GLY A 327 12.08 0.81 -24.97
CA GLY A 327 13.47 0.46 -24.70
C GLY A 327 13.66 -0.37 -23.44
N ALA A 328 12.96 -0.04 -22.35
CA ALA A 328 13.00 -0.80 -21.10
C ALA A 328 12.50 -2.24 -21.30
N PHE A 329 11.46 -2.42 -22.12
CA PHE A 329 10.89 -3.73 -22.47
C PHE A 329 11.55 -4.39 -23.70
N ASN A 330 12.76 -4.00 -24.11
CA ASN A 330 13.48 -4.60 -25.24
C ASN A 330 12.67 -4.66 -26.57
N GLY A 331 11.75 -3.73 -26.80
CA GLY A 331 10.88 -3.79 -27.97
C GLY A 331 9.61 -4.63 -27.80
N GLN A 332 9.30 -5.13 -26.60
CA GLN A 332 8.26 -6.14 -26.35
C GLN A 332 7.12 -5.64 -25.44
N ALA A 333 6.86 -4.33 -25.37
CA ALA A 333 5.85 -3.76 -24.47
C ALA A 333 4.46 -4.41 -24.57
N ASP A 334 3.99 -4.75 -25.79
CA ASP A 334 2.70 -5.43 -25.98
C ASP A 334 2.71 -6.87 -25.44
N GLU A 335 3.85 -7.56 -25.52
CA GLU A 335 4.01 -8.92 -25.01
C GLU A 335 3.97 -8.92 -23.48
N TYR A 336 4.59 -7.93 -22.83
CA TYR A 336 4.48 -7.75 -21.38
C TYR A 336 3.04 -7.44 -20.95
N ILE A 337 2.29 -6.62 -21.69
CA ILE A 337 0.85 -6.42 -21.43
C ILE A 337 0.11 -7.76 -21.50
N ALA A 338 0.33 -8.56 -22.54
CA ALA A 338 -0.30 -9.87 -22.69
C ALA A 338 0.08 -10.84 -21.56
N MET A 339 1.35 -10.82 -21.11
CA MET A 339 1.83 -11.60 -19.98
C MET A 339 1.17 -11.20 -18.65
N ILE A 340 0.99 -9.90 -18.40
CA ILE A 340 0.32 -9.39 -17.20
C ILE A 340 -1.16 -9.80 -17.22
N GLN A 341 -1.83 -9.73 -18.37
CA GLN A 341 -3.21 -10.18 -18.53
C GLN A 341 -3.36 -11.69 -18.28
N ASP A 342 -2.42 -12.50 -18.77
CA ASP A 342 -2.39 -13.95 -18.53
C ASP A 342 -2.14 -14.29 -17.05
N LEU A 343 -1.24 -13.55 -16.39
CA LEU A 343 -0.99 -13.64 -14.96
C LEU A 343 -2.26 -13.31 -14.16
N LEU A 344 -2.88 -12.15 -14.43
CA LEU A 344 -4.10 -11.70 -13.78
C LEU A 344 -5.21 -12.75 -13.88
N LYS A 345 -5.42 -13.29 -15.08
CA LYS A 345 -6.40 -14.36 -15.33
C LYS A 345 -6.11 -15.62 -14.54
N THR A 346 -4.85 -16.08 -14.56
CA THR A 346 -4.43 -17.31 -13.88
C THR A 346 -4.58 -17.17 -12.37
N MET A 347 -4.02 -16.13 -11.78
CA MET A 347 -4.07 -15.90 -10.34
C MET A 347 -5.51 -15.71 -9.83
N THR A 348 -6.38 -15.04 -10.59
CA THR A 348 -7.81 -14.91 -10.28
C THR A 348 -8.50 -16.26 -10.19
N ALA A 349 -8.21 -17.18 -11.12
CA ALA A 349 -8.78 -18.52 -11.08
C ALA A 349 -8.31 -19.31 -9.85
N HIS A 350 -7.06 -19.13 -9.43
CA HIS A 350 -6.50 -19.73 -8.21
C HIS A 350 -7.13 -19.15 -6.93
N MET A 351 -7.38 -17.84 -6.86
CA MET A 351 -8.18 -17.25 -5.78
C MET A 351 -9.58 -17.87 -5.67
N GLY A 352 -10.21 -18.13 -6.83
CA GLY A 352 -11.50 -18.83 -6.89
C GLY A 352 -11.45 -20.27 -6.37
N LEU A 353 -10.34 -20.99 -6.52
CA LEU A 353 -10.16 -22.31 -5.92
C LEU A 353 -10.15 -22.22 -4.39
N ILE A 354 -9.43 -21.24 -3.83
CA ILE A 354 -9.33 -21.02 -2.39
C ILE A 354 -10.69 -20.66 -1.81
N ARG A 355 -11.41 -19.72 -2.44
CA ARG A 355 -12.75 -19.33 -2.03
C ARG A 355 -13.69 -20.53 -1.95
N ARG A 356 -13.71 -21.39 -2.97
CA ARG A 356 -14.53 -22.62 -2.97
C ARG A 356 -14.11 -23.59 -1.86
N LYS A 357 -12.81 -23.76 -1.62
CA LYS A 357 -12.28 -24.62 -0.54
C LYS A 357 -12.69 -24.14 0.86
N SER A 358 -12.70 -22.82 1.06
CA SER A 358 -13.05 -22.17 2.33
C SER A 358 -14.56 -22.13 2.61
N ASN A 359 -15.42 -22.52 1.64
CA ASN A 359 -16.86 -22.26 1.67
C ASN A 359 -17.20 -20.76 1.81
N ASP A 360 -16.56 -19.92 0.98
CA ASP A 360 -16.82 -18.47 0.95
C ASP A 360 -16.55 -17.77 2.31
N THR A 361 -15.44 -18.12 2.98
CA THR A 361 -15.07 -17.53 4.28
C THR A 361 -13.73 -16.79 4.24
N LEU A 362 -12.60 -17.47 4.50
CA LEU A 362 -11.27 -16.87 4.65
C LEU A 362 -10.23 -17.50 3.72
N TYR A 363 -9.07 -16.85 3.62
CA TYR A 363 -7.93 -17.26 2.78
C TYR A 363 -6.72 -17.67 3.65
N PRO A 364 -5.81 -18.54 3.20
CA PRO A 364 -4.62 -18.91 3.96
C PRO A 364 -3.46 -17.93 3.73
N ASP A 365 -2.46 -17.94 4.61
CA ASP A 365 -1.19 -17.24 4.39
C ASP A 365 -0.44 -17.84 3.19
N TRP A 366 -0.33 -19.18 3.15
CA TRP A 366 0.36 -19.90 2.09
C TRP A 366 -0.45 -21.10 1.65
N CYS A 367 -0.44 -21.42 0.36
CA CYS A 367 -1.17 -22.59 -0.13
C CYS A 367 -0.50 -23.32 -1.29
N ASP A 368 -0.88 -24.59 -1.41
CA ASP A 368 -0.64 -25.41 -2.59
C ASP A 368 -1.94 -25.51 -3.40
N THR A 369 -1.82 -25.18 -4.68
CA THR A 369 -2.88 -25.20 -5.69
C THR A 369 -2.48 -26.02 -6.92
N SER A 370 -1.48 -26.91 -6.80
CA SER A 370 -0.76 -27.56 -7.90
C SER A 370 -1.42 -28.80 -8.55
N ASP A 371 -2.70 -29.08 -8.28
CA ASP A 371 -3.47 -30.13 -8.98
C ASP A 371 -4.03 -29.61 -10.34
N PRO A 372 -4.41 -30.45 -11.34
CA PRO A 372 -4.61 -30.00 -12.70
C PRO A 372 -5.70 -28.94 -12.81
N TYR A 373 -5.29 -27.76 -13.26
CA TYR A 373 -6.16 -26.65 -13.62
C TYR A 373 -7.21 -27.10 -14.67
N PRO A 374 -8.48 -26.68 -14.56
CA PRO A 374 -9.07 -25.78 -13.56
C PRO A 374 -9.69 -26.50 -12.35
N LEU A 375 -9.41 -27.80 -12.15
CA LEU A 375 -10.04 -28.68 -11.16
C LEU A 375 -9.28 -28.75 -9.83
N GLY A 376 -8.39 -27.79 -9.58
CA GLY A 376 -7.33 -27.86 -8.57
C GLY A 376 -7.79 -28.16 -7.13
N LYS A 377 -6.97 -28.91 -6.39
CA LYS A 377 -7.07 -29.02 -4.93
C LYS A 377 -6.35 -27.85 -4.28
N VAL A 378 -6.99 -27.25 -3.29
CA VAL A 378 -6.34 -26.31 -2.37
C VAL A 378 -6.00 -27.07 -1.10
N GLN A 379 -4.73 -27.06 -0.72
CA GLN A 379 -4.20 -27.81 0.42
C GLN A 379 -3.05 -27.08 1.11
N LYS A 380 -2.75 -27.52 2.34
CA LYS A 380 -1.56 -27.08 3.07
C LYS A 380 -0.33 -27.41 2.24
N VAL A 381 0.62 -26.49 2.20
CA VAL A 381 1.88 -26.70 1.51
C VAL A 381 2.61 -27.91 2.11
N SER A 382 2.95 -28.88 1.26
CA SER A 382 3.65 -30.08 1.72
C SER A 382 5.03 -29.71 2.25
N PRO A 383 5.35 -30.04 3.51
CA PRO A 383 6.63 -29.65 4.09
C PRO A 383 7.81 -30.48 3.60
N SER A 384 7.57 -31.55 2.84
CA SER A 384 8.61 -32.37 2.20
C SER A 384 8.96 -31.90 0.79
N LYS A 385 8.20 -30.97 0.19
CA LYS A 385 8.40 -30.54 -1.19
C LYS A 385 9.57 -29.56 -1.28
N GLN A 386 10.52 -29.83 -2.18
CA GLN A 386 11.61 -28.92 -2.47
C GLN A 386 11.08 -27.60 -3.06
N GLY A 387 11.70 -26.47 -2.72
CA GLY A 387 11.30 -25.14 -3.20
C GLY A 387 10.21 -24.44 -2.39
N VAL A 388 9.81 -24.99 -1.23
CA VAL A 388 8.76 -24.46 -0.33
C VAL A 388 9.26 -23.48 0.72
N SER A 389 10.27 -23.88 1.48
CA SER A 389 10.95 -23.01 2.44
C SER A 389 12.39 -23.47 2.46
N ASP A 390 13.32 -22.53 2.52
CA ASP A 390 14.73 -22.89 2.66
C ASP A 390 15.07 -23.22 4.11
N ARG A 391 14.31 -22.69 5.07
CA ARG A 391 14.38 -23.12 6.47
C ARG A 391 13.97 -24.57 6.65
N LEU A 392 14.77 -25.27 7.43
CA LEU A 392 14.56 -26.64 7.88
C LEU A 392 14.23 -26.62 9.37
N TYR A 393 13.04 -27.08 9.71
CA TYR A 393 12.54 -27.18 11.07
C TYR A 393 12.63 -28.62 11.55
N TYR A 394 13.19 -28.81 12.73
CA TYR A 394 13.33 -30.11 13.37
C TYR A 394 12.42 -30.10 14.59
N LEU A 395 11.39 -30.94 14.57
CA LEU A 395 10.38 -30.95 15.61
C LEU A 395 10.66 -32.06 16.62
N ASP A 396 10.32 -31.73 17.86
CA ASP A 396 9.98 -32.69 18.91
C ASP A 396 8.45 -32.69 18.99
N GLU A 397 7.81 -33.61 18.27
CA GLU A 397 6.36 -33.74 18.18
C GLU A 397 5.77 -34.45 19.41
N ASN A 398 6.60 -35.16 20.18
CA ASN A 398 6.18 -35.96 21.32
C ASN A 398 6.49 -35.30 22.69
N GLU A 399 7.17 -34.14 22.67
CA GLU A 399 7.60 -33.33 23.81
C GLU A 399 8.51 -34.09 24.81
N ASP A 400 9.40 -34.95 24.31
CA ASP A 400 10.39 -35.69 25.10
C ASP A 400 11.78 -35.02 25.16
N ASP A 401 11.88 -33.79 24.67
CA ASP A 401 13.10 -32.99 24.50
C ASP A 401 14.12 -33.60 23.51
N VAL A 402 13.65 -34.48 22.61
CA VAL A 402 14.44 -35.11 21.54
C VAL A 402 13.80 -34.83 20.18
N ILE A 403 14.61 -34.51 19.18
CA ILE A 403 14.11 -34.41 17.80
C ILE A 403 13.64 -35.78 17.35
N ASP A 404 12.43 -35.85 16.79
CA ASP A 404 11.91 -37.09 16.25
C ASP A 404 12.71 -37.57 15.03
N ASP A 405 13.15 -38.82 15.09
CA ASP A 405 13.65 -39.59 13.94
C ASP A 405 12.46 -40.03 13.09
N ARG A 406 12.01 -39.14 12.21
CA ARG A 406 10.76 -39.28 11.47
C ARG A 406 10.85 -40.31 10.36
N ASN A 407 12.05 -40.61 9.88
CA ASN A 407 12.26 -41.64 8.88
C ASN A 407 12.58 -43.02 9.51
N GLY A 408 12.88 -43.07 10.82
CA GLY A 408 13.13 -44.29 11.58
C GLY A 408 14.48 -44.95 11.27
N ASP A 409 15.46 -44.20 10.75
CA ASP A 409 16.77 -44.70 10.35
C ASP A 409 17.82 -44.70 11.48
N GLY A 410 17.44 -44.20 12.66
CA GLY A 410 18.24 -44.06 13.85
C GLY A 410 19.17 -42.85 13.85
N ARG A 411 19.00 -41.89 12.93
CA ARG A 411 19.86 -40.70 12.79
C ARG A 411 19.04 -39.46 12.44
N ILE A 412 19.29 -38.37 13.17
CA ILE A 412 18.72 -37.07 12.83
C ILE A 412 19.49 -36.45 11.66
N THR A 413 18.84 -36.35 10.51
CA THR A 413 19.38 -35.81 9.26
C THR A 413 18.42 -34.83 8.60
N THR A 414 18.78 -34.23 7.47
CA THR A 414 17.85 -33.38 6.69
C THR A 414 16.60 -34.11 6.19
N ALA A 415 16.57 -35.45 6.24
CA ALA A 415 15.38 -36.22 5.90
C ALA A 415 14.26 -36.06 6.96
N ASP A 416 14.61 -35.69 8.19
CA ASP A 416 13.68 -35.52 9.31
C ASP A 416 13.10 -34.10 9.38
N ALA A 417 13.71 -33.16 8.67
CA ALA A 417 13.31 -31.75 8.67
C ALA A 417 11.97 -31.50 7.96
N TYR A 418 11.17 -30.61 8.54
CA TYR A 418 9.99 -30.01 7.94
C TYR A 418 10.29 -28.65 7.30
N ARG A 419 9.61 -28.33 6.19
CA ARG A 419 9.56 -26.98 5.58
C ARG A 419 8.15 -26.40 5.76
N MET A 420 7.91 -25.73 6.87
CA MET A 420 6.56 -25.33 7.26
C MET A 420 6.16 -23.97 6.70
N GLN A 421 4.91 -23.88 6.23
CA GLN A 421 4.23 -22.66 5.81
C GLN A 421 2.82 -22.67 6.40
N SER A 422 2.35 -21.52 6.90
CA SER A 422 1.03 -21.39 7.52
C SER A 422 -0.09 -21.58 6.50
N PHE A 423 -1.10 -22.37 6.84
CA PHE A 423 -2.34 -22.56 6.07
C PHE A 423 -3.56 -21.99 6.82
N ASN A 424 -3.32 -21.11 7.80
CA ASN A 424 -4.32 -20.35 8.52
C ASN A 424 -4.57 -18.98 7.87
N PHE A 425 -5.69 -18.33 8.22
CA PHE A 425 -5.88 -16.91 8.00
C PHE A 425 -5.17 -16.16 9.15
N TYR A 426 -3.94 -15.72 8.91
CA TYR A 426 -3.09 -15.07 9.91
C TYR A 426 -2.52 -13.75 9.35
N TYR A 427 -1.30 -13.36 9.74
CA TYR A 427 -0.73 -12.04 9.50
C TYR A 427 -0.36 -11.75 8.04
N ASP A 428 -0.22 -12.77 7.19
CA ASP A 428 -0.11 -12.56 5.74
C ASP A 428 -1.49 -12.41 5.10
N ALA A 429 -2.34 -13.43 5.29
CA ALA A 429 -3.64 -13.57 4.66
C ALA A 429 -4.60 -12.41 4.98
N VAL A 430 -4.43 -11.76 6.13
CA VAL A 430 -5.23 -10.63 6.57
C VAL A 430 -5.25 -9.49 5.55
N ARG A 431 -4.22 -9.36 4.69
CA ARG A 431 -4.15 -8.34 3.63
C ARG A 431 -4.93 -8.69 2.36
N VAL A 432 -5.27 -9.96 2.13
CA VAL A 432 -6.06 -10.41 0.97
C VAL A 432 -7.30 -9.53 0.73
N PRO A 433 -8.19 -9.28 1.71
CA PRO A 433 -9.39 -8.49 1.47
C PRO A 433 -9.09 -7.04 1.07
N TRP A 434 -8.00 -6.43 1.55
CA TRP A 434 -7.59 -5.10 1.11
C TRP A 434 -7.14 -5.11 -0.36
N ARG A 435 -6.24 -6.02 -0.73
CA ARG A 435 -5.73 -6.12 -2.11
C ARG A 435 -6.83 -6.43 -3.12
N MET A 436 -7.77 -7.31 -2.75
CA MET A 436 -8.92 -7.64 -3.60
C MET A 436 -9.98 -6.53 -3.61
N GLY A 437 -10.26 -5.95 -2.44
CA GLY A 437 -11.22 -4.87 -2.28
C GLY A 437 -10.82 -3.62 -3.07
N MET A 438 -9.53 -3.28 -3.10
CA MET A 438 -9.02 -2.15 -3.86
C MET A 438 -9.30 -2.28 -5.37
N HIS A 439 -9.14 -3.47 -5.95
CA HIS A 439 -9.51 -3.70 -7.35
C HIS A 439 -11.03 -3.49 -7.55
N TYR A 440 -11.86 -4.02 -6.65
CA TYR A 440 -13.30 -3.77 -6.72
C TYR A 440 -13.62 -2.26 -6.62
N ALA A 441 -13.01 -1.54 -5.68
CA ALA A 441 -13.22 -0.11 -5.49
C ALA A 441 -12.86 0.71 -6.75
N TRP A 442 -11.80 0.35 -7.46
CA TRP A 442 -11.31 1.12 -8.60
C TRP A 442 -11.91 0.69 -9.95
N ASN A 443 -12.11 -0.61 -10.16
CA ASN A 443 -12.48 -1.15 -11.48
C ASN A 443 -13.91 -1.75 -11.50
N GLY A 444 -14.50 -2.00 -10.34
CA GLY A 444 -15.88 -2.45 -10.17
C GLY A 444 -16.12 -3.94 -10.43
N GLY A 445 -17.36 -4.26 -10.79
CA GLY A 445 -17.82 -5.64 -11.03
C GLY A 445 -18.34 -6.32 -9.77
N LYS A 446 -19.61 -6.06 -9.45
CA LYS A 446 -20.35 -6.83 -8.43
C LYS A 446 -20.34 -8.30 -8.81
N TYR A 447 -20.04 -9.19 -7.85
CA TYR A 447 -19.85 -10.64 -8.06
C TYR A 447 -18.54 -11.05 -8.77
N SER A 448 -17.59 -10.14 -8.98
CA SER A 448 -16.22 -10.53 -9.35
C SER A 448 -15.55 -11.33 -8.22
N GLU A 449 -14.55 -12.14 -8.55
CA GLU A 449 -13.79 -12.91 -7.54
C GLU A 449 -13.12 -11.98 -6.51
N TYR A 450 -12.68 -10.80 -6.94
CA TYR A 450 -12.09 -9.78 -6.07
C TYR A 450 -13.10 -9.17 -5.10
N TYR A 451 -14.29 -8.81 -5.59
CA TYR A 451 -15.40 -8.38 -4.74
C TYR A 451 -15.76 -9.47 -3.73
N MET A 452 -15.93 -10.71 -4.19
CA MET A 452 -16.32 -11.83 -3.33
C MET A 452 -15.28 -12.09 -2.23
N ALA A 453 -13.99 -11.96 -2.52
CA ALA A 453 -12.93 -12.10 -1.53
C ALA A 453 -13.06 -11.06 -0.40
N ALA A 454 -13.19 -9.78 -0.73
CA ALA A 454 -13.35 -8.71 0.26
C ALA A 454 -14.70 -8.82 1.01
N TYR A 455 -15.79 -9.02 0.27
CA TYR A 455 -17.15 -9.15 0.80
C TYR A 455 -17.27 -10.32 1.79
N ASN A 456 -16.76 -11.50 1.45
CA ASN A 456 -16.87 -12.69 2.28
C ASN A 456 -16.10 -12.56 3.59
N VAL A 457 -14.90 -11.98 3.56
CA VAL A 457 -14.12 -11.70 4.77
C VAL A 457 -14.87 -10.69 5.64
N ALA A 458 -15.33 -9.57 5.07
CA ALA A 458 -16.11 -8.57 5.82
C ALA A 458 -17.39 -9.17 6.44
N ARG A 459 -18.12 -9.99 5.68
CA ARG A 459 -19.33 -10.70 6.13
C ARG A 459 -19.03 -11.67 7.28
N PHE A 460 -17.90 -12.38 7.24
CA PHE A 460 -17.49 -13.27 8.33
C PHE A 460 -17.22 -12.51 9.63
N PHE A 461 -16.60 -11.33 9.54
CA PHE A 461 -16.26 -10.51 10.70
C PHE A 461 -17.40 -9.62 11.20
N TYR A 462 -18.44 -9.39 10.39
CA TYR A 462 -19.58 -8.55 10.74
C TYR A 462 -20.21 -8.88 12.11
N PRO A 463 -20.67 -10.11 12.40
CA PRO A 463 -21.19 -10.43 13.74
C PRO A 463 -20.12 -10.33 14.84
N LYS A 464 -18.86 -10.70 14.52
CA LYS A 464 -17.76 -10.70 15.49
C LYS A 464 -17.37 -9.29 15.95
N PHE A 465 -17.53 -8.29 15.09
CA PHE A 465 -17.33 -6.89 15.43
C PHE A 465 -18.32 -6.44 16.51
N TYR A 466 -19.62 -6.68 16.31
CA TYR A 466 -20.65 -6.31 17.27
C TYR A 466 -20.58 -7.14 18.57
N GLU A 467 -20.06 -8.36 18.51
CA GLU A 467 -19.79 -9.21 19.67
C GLU A 467 -18.47 -8.90 20.38
N ASN A 468 -17.64 -7.98 19.86
CA ASN A 468 -16.29 -7.70 20.35
C ASN A 468 -15.41 -8.97 20.49
N ASN A 469 -15.44 -9.80 19.44
CA ASN A 469 -14.86 -11.15 19.41
C ASN A 469 -13.98 -11.38 18.16
N ILE A 470 -13.38 -10.31 17.65
CA ILE A 470 -12.37 -10.37 16.60
C ILE A 470 -11.03 -10.74 17.25
N VAL A 471 -10.33 -11.69 16.65
CA VAL A 471 -9.05 -12.21 17.14
C VAL A 471 -8.06 -12.28 15.99
N ASP A 472 -6.78 -12.41 16.30
CA ASP A 472 -5.71 -12.28 15.34
C ASP A 472 -5.29 -13.60 14.68
N GLY A 473 -6.23 -14.52 14.45
CA GLY A 473 -5.97 -15.77 13.75
C GLY A 473 -7.18 -16.70 13.69
N TYR A 474 -7.41 -17.29 12.51
CA TYR A 474 -8.49 -18.26 12.26
C TYR A 474 -8.02 -19.35 11.32
N SER A 475 -8.65 -20.53 11.38
CA SER A 475 -8.57 -21.45 10.24
C SER A 475 -9.26 -20.83 9.03
N MET A 476 -8.91 -21.26 7.82
CA MET A 476 -9.53 -20.73 6.59
C MET A 476 -11.05 -20.90 6.52
N LYS A 477 -11.63 -21.81 7.31
CA LYS A 477 -13.09 -22.01 7.38
C LYS A 477 -13.76 -21.11 8.42
N GLY A 478 -13.00 -20.24 9.07
CA GLY A 478 -13.47 -19.31 10.10
C GLY A 478 -13.63 -19.92 11.50
N GLY A 479 -13.21 -21.17 11.69
CA GLY A 479 -13.19 -21.84 12.99
C GLY A 479 -11.98 -21.43 13.83
N GLU A 480 -11.70 -22.21 14.87
CA GLU A 480 -10.48 -22.06 15.65
C GLU A 480 -9.24 -22.15 14.74
N TRP A 481 -8.22 -21.38 15.09
CA TRP A 481 -6.91 -21.44 14.45
C TRP A 481 -6.34 -22.85 14.62
N ASN A 482 -5.79 -23.42 13.55
CA ASN A 482 -5.36 -24.81 13.53
C ASN A 482 -3.84 -24.91 13.73
N ILE A 483 -3.42 -25.56 14.82
CA ILE A 483 -2.00 -25.83 15.14
C ILE A 483 -1.32 -26.71 14.09
N ASP A 484 -2.08 -27.57 13.43
CA ASP A 484 -1.52 -28.39 12.35
C ASP A 484 -1.33 -27.58 11.07
N ASP A 485 -1.83 -26.34 11.00
CA ASP A 485 -1.69 -25.43 9.86
C ASP A 485 -0.71 -24.28 10.16
N ARG A 486 0.14 -24.43 11.18
CA ARG A 486 1.14 -23.42 11.57
C ARG A 486 2.32 -23.30 10.61
N ASP A 487 3.01 -22.17 10.68
CA ASP A 487 4.36 -22.00 10.14
C ASP A 487 5.43 -22.45 11.16
N GLY A 488 6.70 -22.45 10.75
CA GLY A 488 7.80 -22.84 11.64
C GLY A 488 8.27 -21.75 12.60
N PHE A 489 7.61 -20.58 12.65
CA PHE A 489 7.84 -19.56 13.68
C PHE A 489 6.90 -19.75 14.89
N GLN A 490 5.88 -20.61 14.76
CA GLN A 490 4.85 -20.82 15.75
C GLN A 490 4.97 -22.24 16.31
N VAL A 491 6.09 -22.59 16.96
CA VAL A 491 6.49 -24.02 17.06
C VAL A 491 5.92 -24.83 18.22
N THR A 492 5.43 -24.24 19.31
CA THR A 492 4.88 -25.04 20.42
C THR A 492 3.73 -24.34 21.14
N GLU A 493 3.04 -25.13 21.98
CA GLU A 493 2.23 -24.64 23.10
C GLU A 493 2.99 -23.62 23.99
N GLU A 494 4.33 -23.60 23.93
CA GLU A 494 5.24 -22.76 24.72
C GLU A 494 6.07 -21.77 23.89
N GLY A 495 5.89 -21.75 22.56
CA GLY A 495 6.92 -21.34 21.62
C GLY A 495 6.38 -20.66 20.37
N SER A 496 5.15 -20.16 20.46
CA SER A 496 4.92 -18.84 19.88
C SER A 496 5.66 -17.81 20.76
N CYS A 497 5.68 -16.55 20.34
CA CYS A 497 5.77 -15.44 21.29
C CYS A 497 4.68 -15.46 22.40
N MET A 498 3.91 -16.55 22.56
CA MET A 498 2.87 -16.79 23.55
C MET A 498 3.18 -18.07 24.36
N ARG A 499 3.08 -17.92 25.68
CA ARG A 499 3.43 -18.89 26.73
C ARG A 499 2.40 -20.05 26.85
N LYS A 500 2.85 -21.22 27.39
CA LYS A 500 2.02 -22.42 27.70
C LYS A 500 0.80 -22.16 28.59
N ASP A 501 0.85 -21.17 29.46
CA ASP A 501 -0.30 -20.81 30.32
C ASP A 501 -1.47 -20.18 29.54
N ILE A 502 -1.26 -19.82 28.27
CA ILE A 502 -2.24 -19.15 27.40
C ILE A 502 -2.94 -20.14 26.44
N ILE A 503 -2.24 -21.18 25.99
CA ILE A 503 -2.78 -22.16 25.03
C ILE A 503 -3.69 -23.20 25.71
N ALA A 504 -3.39 -23.59 26.95
CA ALA A 504 -4.25 -24.46 27.77
C ALA A 504 -5.64 -23.86 28.12
N LYS A 505 -5.94 -22.63 27.68
CA LYS A 505 -7.24 -21.94 27.87
C LYS A 505 -7.93 -21.49 26.57
N GLY A 506 -7.38 -21.80 25.38
CA GLY A 506 -7.97 -21.34 24.11
C GLY A 506 -7.98 -19.80 23.95
N THR A 507 -7.14 -19.10 24.71
CA THR A 507 -7.15 -17.64 24.90
C THR A 507 -5.83 -16.95 24.54
N ALA A 508 -5.14 -17.41 23.50
CA ALA A 508 -4.03 -16.67 22.88
C ALA A 508 -4.53 -15.91 21.64
N LYS A 509 -5.66 -15.24 21.81
CA LYS A 509 -6.38 -14.48 20.80
C LYS A 509 -6.19 -13.02 21.19
N ASN A 510 -5.28 -12.28 20.55
CA ASN A 510 -5.26 -10.83 20.78
C ASN A 510 -6.57 -10.29 20.24
N LYS A 511 -7.47 -9.94 21.17
CA LYS A 511 -8.74 -9.35 20.78
C LYS A 511 -8.45 -8.01 20.12
N ASN A 512 -9.03 -7.80 18.95
CA ASN A 512 -8.95 -6.55 18.19
C ASN A 512 -7.51 -6.09 17.88
N SER A 513 -6.65 -7.01 17.38
CA SER A 513 -5.35 -6.62 16.82
C SER A 513 -5.51 -5.49 15.79
N PRO A 514 -4.73 -4.39 15.88
CA PRO A 514 -4.78 -3.29 14.92
C PRO A 514 -4.70 -3.75 13.47
N THR A 515 -3.84 -4.74 13.20
CA THR A 515 -3.65 -5.36 11.88
C THR A 515 -4.95 -5.94 11.32
N PHE A 516 -5.67 -6.70 12.15
CA PHE A 516 -6.93 -7.33 11.73
C PHE A 516 -8.04 -6.30 11.58
N ILE A 517 -8.20 -5.40 12.55
CA ILE A 517 -9.20 -4.33 12.46
C ILE A 517 -8.98 -3.47 11.20
N ALA A 518 -7.72 -3.15 10.88
CA ALA A 518 -7.36 -2.34 9.71
C ALA A 518 -7.83 -2.98 8.41
N MET A 519 -7.47 -4.25 8.19
CA MET A 519 -7.81 -4.93 6.94
C MET A 519 -9.28 -5.37 6.88
N ILE A 520 -9.94 -5.62 8.02
CA ILE A 520 -11.40 -5.81 8.07
C ILE A 520 -12.10 -4.50 7.71
N GLY A 521 -11.60 -3.36 8.18
CA GLY A 521 -12.05 -2.01 7.79
C GLY A 521 -11.92 -1.78 6.29
N ALA A 522 -10.80 -2.17 5.69
CA ALA A 522 -10.67 -2.14 4.23
C ALA A 522 -11.71 -3.04 3.54
N ALA A 523 -11.93 -4.25 4.06
CA ALA A 523 -12.91 -5.20 3.52
C ALA A 523 -14.35 -4.67 3.58
N SER A 524 -14.70 -3.90 4.63
CA SER A 524 -16.09 -3.48 4.90
C SER A 524 -16.66 -2.56 3.83
N LEU A 525 -15.82 -1.86 3.08
CA LEU A 525 -16.23 -1.07 1.91
C LEU A 525 -16.92 -1.94 0.83
N ALA A 526 -16.48 -3.19 0.65
CA ALA A 526 -17.13 -4.12 -0.27
C ALA A 526 -18.44 -4.70 0.31
N TYR A 527 -18.59 -4.72 1.63
CA TYR A 527 -19.80 -5.19 2.30
C TYR A 527 -20.94 -4.17 2.19
N GLY A 528 -20.63 -2.87 2.24
CA GLY A 528 -21.58 -1.80 1.98
C GLY A 528 -22.51 -1.46 3.15
N ASP A 529 -22.11 -1.74 4.40
CA ASP A 529 -22.78 -1.24 5.60
C ASP A 529 -22.01 -0.02 6.15
N PRO A 530 -22.58 1.20 6.06
CA PRO A 530 -21.93 2.42 6.54
C PRO A 530 -21.64 2.42 8.05
N SER A 531 -22.53 1.86 8.86
CA SER A 531 -22.38 1.86 10.33
C SER A 531 -21.25 0.92 10.75
N TYR A 532 -21.16 -0.24 10.11
CA TYR A 532 -20.07 -1.18 10.33
C TYR A 532 -18.71 -0.60 9.91
N THR A 533 -18.66 0.02 8.74
CA THR A 533 -17.44 0.65 8.23
C THR A 533 -16.98 1.81 9.12
N GLN A 534 -17.92 2.68 9.52
CA GLN A 534 -17.61 3.79 10.44
C GLN A 534 -17.14 3.26 11.80
N GLY A 535 -17.79 2.23 12.35
CA GLY A 535 -17.39 1.66 13.63
C GLY A 535 -15.99 1.04 13.62
N LEU A 536 -15.61 0.35 12.54
CA LEU A 536 -14.24 -0.13 12.35
C LEU A 536 -13.24 1.02 12.23
N TYR A 537 -13.60 2.07 11.51
CA TYR A 537 -12.77 3.27 11.39
C TYR A 537 -12.55 3.95 12.74
N ASP A 538 -13.59 4.06 13.57
CA ASP A 538 -13.50 4.64 14.91
C ASP A 538 -12.59 3.80 15.82
N LEU A 539 -12.62 2.47 15.73
CA LEU A 539 -11.65 1.61 16.43
C LEU A 539 -10.22 1.92 15.99
N LEU A 540 -9.98 2.07 14.68
CA LEU A 540 -8.66 2.44 14.17
C LEU A 540 -8.20 3.79 14.72
N LYS A 541 -9.08 4.80 14.65
CA LYS A 541 -8.78 6.16 15.08
C LYS A 541 -8.46 6.23 16.57
N TYR A 542 -9.30 5.62 17.41
CA TYR A 542 -9.28 5.89 18.86
C TYR A 542 -8.69 4.76 19.73
N GLN A 543 -8.57 3.52 19.22
CA GLN A 543 -8.24 2.36 20.05
C GLN A 543 -7.10 1.49 19.50
N CYS A 544 -6.86 1.50 18.19
CA CYS A 544 -5.87 0.63 17.55
C CYS A 544 -4.59 1.35 17.11
N GLN A 545 -4.29 2.54 17.62
CA GLN A 545 -2.95 3.13 17.49
C GLN A 545 -2.04 2.47 18.53
N SER A 546 -1.16 1.57 18.09
CA SER A 546 -0.18 0.97 19.00
C SER A 546 0.80 2.05 19.45
N PRO A 547 0.96 2.30 20.75
CA PRO A 547 1.83 3.36 21.25
C PRO A 547 3.27 3.07 20.84
N LEU A 548 4.03 4.08 20.43
CA LEU A 548 5.43 3.93 19.99
C LEU A 548 6.40 3.78 21.18
N ILE A 549 6.02 4.35 22.32
CA ILE A 549 6.73 4.26 23.60
C ILE A 549 5.76 3.73 24.64
N ASP A 550 6.20 2.75 25.42
CA ASP A 550 5.44 2.25 26.58
C ASP A 550 5.49 3.32 27.67
N ASP A 551 4.32 3.81 28.08
CA ASP A 551 4.14 4.90 29.04
C ASP A 551 4.67 4.57 30.44
N LYS A 552 4.73 3.29 30.81
CA LYS A 552 5.18 2.82 32.12
C LYS A 552 6.69 2.64 32.18
N THR A 553 7.29 2.22 31.08
CA THR A 553 8.72 1.86 31.01
C THR A 553 9.57 2.90 30.30
N GLY A 554 8.97 3.81 29.53
CA GLY A 554 9.65 4.80 28.69
C GLY A 554 10.45 4.18 27.54
N LYS A 555 10.26 2.90 27.24
CA LYS A 555 10.99 2.16 26.20
C LYS A 555 10.19 2.07 24.90
N PRO A 556 10.87 1.94 23.74
CA PRO A 556 10.21 1.58 22.49
C PRO A 556 9.37 0.31 22.65
N THR A 557 8.16 0.33 22.09
CA THR A 557 7.28 -0.83 22.10
C THR A 557 7.66 -1.83 21.00
N ASN A 558 7.34 -3.09 21.24
CA ASN A 558 7.48 -4.17 20.26
C ASN A 558 6.18 -4.32 19.45
N PHE A 559 6.28 -4.90 18.25
CA PHE A 559 5.14 -5.30 17.41
C PHE A 559 4.20 -4.14 17.01
N ASN A 560 4.75 -2.93 16.85
CA ASN A 560 3.97 -1.73 16.53
C ASN A 560 4.02 -1.39 15.02
N TYR A 561 5.08 -1.79 14.31
CA TYR A 561 5.36 -1.37 12.95
C TYR A 561 4.26 -1.82 11.98
N TYR A 562 4.00 -3.13 11.94
CA TYR A 562 3.12 -3.72 10.94
C TYR A 562 1.67 -3.26 11.13
N GLY A 563 1.17 -3.30 12.36
CA GLY A 563 -0.18 -2.86 12.71
C GLY A 563 -0.40 -1.37 12.44
N ASN A 564 0.53 -0.50 12.84
CA ASN A 564 0.41 0.94 12.62
C ASN A 564 0.51 1.33 11.14
N THR A 565 1.34 0.63 10.36
CA THR A 565 1.46 0.87 8.91
C THR A 565 0.19 0.45 8.17
N LEU A 566 -0.33 -0.75 8.45
CA LEU A 566 -1.57 -1.24 7.86
C LEU A 566 -2.79 -0.39 8.29
N ARG A 567 -2.82 0.10 9.53
CA ARG A 567 -3.82 1.05 10.02
C ARG A 567 -3.85 2.31 9.16
N LEU A 568 -2.71 2.93 8.90
CA LEU A 568 -2.66 4.16 8.10
C LEU A 568 -3.09 3.91 6.65
N LEU A 569 -2.57 2.85 6.02
CA LEU A 569 -2.99 2.45 4.67
C LEU A 569 -4.50 2.19 4.59
N SER A 570 -5.07 1.46 5.56
CA SER A 570 -6.51 1.20 5.57
C SER A 570 -7.32 2.46 5.81
N MET A 571 -6.85 3.39 6.66
CA MET A 571 -7.54 4.65 6.90
C MET A 571 -7.59 5.51 5.63
N LEU A 572 -6.48 5.62 4.87
CA LEU A 572 -6.46 6.30 3.57
C LEU A 572 -7.41 5.61 2.58
N TYR A 573 -7.46 4.28 2.57
CA TYR A 573 -8.35 3.53 1.69
C TYR A 573 -9.83 3.72 2.06
N MET A 574 -10.21 3.59 3.34
CA MET A 574 -11.60 3.72 3.82
C MET A 574 -12.21 5.10 3.58
N THR A 575 -11.36 6.14 3.51
CA THR A 575 -11.76 7.55 3.37
C THR A 575 -11.69 8.06 1.93
N GLY A 576 -11.20 7.24 0.99
CA GLY A 576 -11.13 7.57 -0.44
C GLY A 576 -9.85 8.30 -0.88
N TYR A 577 -8.83 8.37 -0.02
CA TYR A 577 -7.55 9.03 -0.33
C TYR A 577 -6.50 8.09 -0.92
N MET A 578 -6.77 6.77 -1.01
CA MET A 578 -6.00 5.87 -1.90
C MET A 578 -6.57 5.90 -3.33
N ALA A 579 -6.26 6.98 -4.04
CA ALA A 579 -6.66 7.24 -5.42
C ALA A 579 -5.99 6.29 -6.44
N ASP A 580 -6.71 5.94 -7.52
CA ASP A 580 -6.11 5.32 -8.72
C ASP A 580 -5.47 6.41 -9.60
N TYR A 581 -4.14 6.57 -9.47
CA TYR A 581 -3.39 7.51 -10.30
C TYR A 581 -3.05 6.96 -11.70
N SER A 582 -3.44 5.73 -12.05
CA SER A 582 -3.28 5.19 -13.42
C SER A 582 -4.31 5.72 -14.41
N VAL A 583 -5.39 6.36 -13.92
CA VAL A 583 -6.38 6.98 -14.80
C VAL A 583 -5.86 8.34 -15.24
N LYS A 584 -5.50 8.47 -16.51
CA LYS A 584 -5.27 9.78 -17.10
C LYS A 584 -6.60 10.56 -17.14
N PRO A 585 -6.66 11.77 -16.57
CA PRO A 585 -7.83 12.60 -16.70
C PRO A 585 -7.91 13.08 -18.15
N ALA A 586 -9.12 13.36 -18.63
CA ALA A 586 -9.32 13.86 -19.98
C ALA A 586 -8.53 15.16 -20.21
N ASN A 587 -7.86 15.29 -21.35
CA ASN A 587 -7.22 16.54 -21.73
C ASN A 587 -8.29 17.53 -22.23
N LEU A 588 -8.89 18.29 -21.31
CA LEU A 588 -9.89 19.28 -21.65
C LEU A 588 -9.26 20.65 -21.87
N ARG A 589 -9.87 21.46 -22.73
CA ARG A 589 -9.61 22.90 -22.83
C ARG A 589 -10.93 23.64 -22.82
N VAL A 590 -10.98 24.78 -22.16
CA VAL A 590 -12.18 25.62 -22.10
C VAL A 590 -11.92 26.91 -22.87
N GLY A 591 -12.75 27.13 -23.88
CA GLY A 591 -12.85 28.38 -24.61
C GLY A 591 -14.10 29.14 -24.22
N GLU A 592 -14.09 30.43 -24.48
CA GLU A 592 -15.20 31.33 -24.21
C GLU A 592 -15.51 32.20 -25.45
N THR A 593 -16.79 32.45 -25.68
CA THR A 593 -17.29 33.59 -26.45
C THR A 593 -18.06 34.50 -25.50
N CYS A 594 -17.57 35.72 -25.31
CA CYS A 594 -18.23 36.76 -24.56
C CYS A 594 -19.47 37.25 -25.34
N LEU A 595 -20.67 37.13 -24.75
CA LEU A 595 -21.93 37.58 -25.37
C LEU A 595 -22.39 38.94 -24.84
N ASP A 596 -21.82 39.39 -23.72
CA ASP A 596 -21.99 40.73 -23.18
C ASP A 596 -20.65 41.33 -22.77
N SER A 597 -20.16 42.30 -23.54
CA SER A 597 -18.88 42.96 -23.31
C SER A 597 -18.98 44.29 -22.56
N ASN A 598 -20.17 44.65 -22.05
CA ASN A 598 -20.32 45.87 -21.27
C ASN A 598 -19.63 45.75 -19.91
N ASP A 599 -18.92 46.80 -19.50
CA ASP A 599 -18.27 46.83 -18.18
C ASP A 599 -19.25 46.60 -17.03
N TRP A 600 -20.42 47.26 -17.10
CA TRP A 600 -21.52 47.10 -16.13
C TRP A 600 -22.69 46.42 -16.81
N THR A 601 -23.18 45.33 -16.22
CA THR A 601 -24.34 44.61 -16.73
C THR A 601 -25.25 44.08 -15.63
N GLY A 602 -26.54 43.93 -15.97
CA GLY A 602 -27.52 43.23 -15.13
C GLY A 602 -27.66 41.74 -15.46
N ASN A 603 -27.04 41.29 -16.55
CA ASN A 603 -26.94 39.88 -16.91
C ASN A 603 -25.60 39.61 -17.61
N MET A 604 -24.75 38.79 -17.00
CA MET A 604 -23.56 38.31 -17.69
C MET A 604 -23.96 37.14 -18.59
N SER A 605 -23.63 37.24 -19.88
CA SER A 605 -23.96 36.21 -20.87
C SER A 605 -22.68 35.71 -21.54
N MET A 606 -22.51 34.39 -21.58
CA MET A 606 -21.31 33.74 -22.10
C MET A 606 -21.65 32.43 -22.80
N GLN A 607 -20.83 32.06 -23.79
CA GLN A 607 -20.81 30.72 -24.35
C GLN A 607 -19.49 30.05 -24.00
N LEU A 608 -19.55 28.87 -23.37
CA LEU A 608 -18.39 28.04 -23.06
C LEU A 608 -18.25 26.91 -24.07
N GLN A 609 -17.01 26.67 -24.51
CA GLN A 609 -16.64 25.58 -25.40
C GLN A 609 -15.64 24.68 -24.69
N VAL A 610 -16.07 23.49 -24.29
CA VAL A 610 -15.19 22.48 -23.69
C VAL A 610 -14.75 21.50 -24.77
N ARG A 611 -13.46 21.48 -25.08
CA ARG A 611 -12.91 20.60 -26.11
C ARG A 611 -12.08 19.50 -25.48
N ASN A 612 -12.36 18.26 -25.86
CA ASN A 612 -11.50 17.14 -25.53
C ASN A 612 -10.35 17.07 -26.53
N THR A 613 -9.17 17.51 -26.09
CA THR A 613 -7.91 17.44 -26.86
C THR A 613 -7.13 16.15 -26.61
N GLY A 614 -7.70 15.22 -25.84
CA GLY A 614 -7.15 13.91 -25.57
C GLY A 614 -7.41 12.92 -26.71
N LYS A 615 -6.83 11.72 -26.55
CA LYS A 615 -7.01 10.61 -27.50
C LYS A 615 -8.17 9.68 -27.12
N GLU A 616 -8.76 9.86 -25.94
CA GLU A 616 -9.83 9.02 -25.40
C GLU A 616 -11.09 9.84 -25.13
N SER A 617 -12.25 9.17 -25.08
CA SER A 617 -13.52 9.80 -24.74
C SER A 617 -13.59 10.20 -23.27
N ALA A 618 -14.16 11.38 -22.99
CA ALA A 618 -14.33 11.90 -21.65
C ALA A 618 -15.81 11.83 -21.23
N SER A 619 -16.15 10.97 -20.26
CA SER A 619 -17.51 10.94 -19.71
C SER A 619 -17.93 12.29 -19.11
N LEU A 620 -19.08 12.81 -19.54
CA LEU A 620 -19.59 14.12 -19.13
C LEU A 620 -19.90 14.20 -17.63
N SER A 621 -20.37 13.10 -17.03
CA SER A 621 -20.65 13.04 -15.59
C SER A 621 -19.42 13.28 -14.72
N ASN A 622 -18.22 13.17 -15.29
CA ASN A 622 -16.95 13.46 -14.62
C ASN A 622 -16.39 14.86 -14.91
N ILE A 623 -17.06 15.66 -15.74
CA ILE A 623 -16.63 17.02 -16.08
C ILE A 623 -17.25 18.02 -15.09
N THR A 624 -16.44 18.92 -14.55
CA THR A 624 -16.90 20.09 -13.79
C THR A 624 -16.20 21.33 -14.30
N LEU A 625 -16.93 22.43 -14.48
CA LEU A 625 -16.36 23.73 -14.88
C LEU A 625 -16.56 24.74 -13.76
N LYS A 626 -15.60 25.63 -13.57
CA LYS A 626 -15.74 26.76 -12.64
C LYS A 626 -15.44 28.09 -13.32
N TYR A 627 -16.28 29.07 -13.04
CA TYR A 627 -16.17 30.46 -13.47
C TYR A 627 -16.25 31.36 -12.23
N TRP A 628 -15.27 32.23 -12.03
CA TRP A 628 -15.12 33.08 -10.85
C TRP A 628 -15.40 34.53 -11.19
N PHE A 629 -16.18 35.18 -10.34
CA PHE A 629 -16.64 36.54 -10.52
C PHE A 629 -16.90 37.23 -9.18
N SER A 630 -17.08 38.54 -9.24
CA SER A 630 -17.44 39.41 -8.14
C SER A 630 -18.89 39.86 -8.30
N ASP A 631 -19.67 39.67 -7.25
CA ASP A 631 -20.96 40.34 -7.07
C ASP A 631 -20.70 41.69 -6.39
N ASP A 632 -20.65 42.75 -7.18
CA ASP A 632 -20.03 44.03 -6.79
C ASP A 632 -20.91 44.96 -5.96
N ARG A 633 -22.23 44.74 -5.94
CA ARG A 633 -23.18 45.71 -5.35
C ARG A 633 -24.27 45.13 -4.46
N SER A 634 -24.30 43.83 -4.16
CA SER A 634 -25.34 43.25 -3.28
C SER A 634 -24.80 42.46 -2.09
N THR A 635 -25.40 42.71 -0.93
CA THR A 635 -25.23 41.94 0.31
C THR A 635 -26.43 41.06 0.65
N THR A 636 -27.47 40.99 -0.21
CA THR A 636 -28.74 40.30 0.10
C THR A 636 -29.33 39.45 -1.03
N ASP A 637 -29.05 39.76 -2.29
CA ASP A 637 -29.58 39.01 -3.46
C ASP A 637 -28.47 38.13 -4.04
N GLY A 638 -28.69 36.82 -4.07
CA GLY A 638 -27.74 35.87 -4.66
C GLY A 638 -27.75 35.92 -6.19
N ALA A 639 -26.58 35.77 -6.82
CA ALA A 639 -26.50 35.56 -8.26
C ALA A 639 -27.05 34.18 -8.65
N ILE A 640 -27.85 34.14 -9.69
CA ILE A 640 -28.47 32.94 -10.26
C ILE A 640 -27.76 32.63 -11.58
N ALA A 641 -27.39 31.37 -11.78
CA ALA A 641 -26.84 30.88 -13.04
C ALA A 641 -27.84 29.98 -13.75
N GLU A 642 -28.13 30.28 -15.01
CA GLU A 642 -29.02 29.51 -15.87
C GLU A 642 -28.25 28.94 -17.06
N VAL A 643 -28.48 27.65 -17.37
CA VAL A 643 -27.97 27.03 -18.60
C VAL A 643 -29.05 27.13 -19.67
N ASP A 644 -28.87 28.04 -20.63
CA ASP A 644 -29.80 28.23 -21.75
C ASP A 644 -29.84 27.00 -22.66
N TYR A 645 -28.66 26.45 -22.97
CA TYR A 645 -28.52 25.17 -23.67
C TYR A 645 -27.16 24.53 -23.41
N ALA A 646 -27.10 23.22 -23.63
CA ALA A 646 -25.88 22.45 -23.68
C ALA A 646 -25.98 21.34 -24.73
N PHE A 647 -24.97 21.20 -25.59
CA PHE A 647 -24.91 20.12 -26.58
C PHE A 647 -23.49 19.70 -26.92
N ILE A 648 -23.32 18.44 -27.29
CA ILE A 648 -22.08 17.93 -27.89
C ILE A 648 -22.16 18.19 -29.40
N SER A 649 -21.21 18.96 -29.90
CA SER A 649 -21.05 19.32 -31.32
C SER A 649 -20.59 18.10 -32.10
N THR A 650 -21.57 17.31 -32.53
CA THR A 650 -21.44 16.22 -33.52
C THR A 650 -22.31 16.58 -34.73
N PRO A 651 -22.17 15.90 -35.88
CA PRO A 651 -23.07 16.11 -37.03
C PRO A 651 -24.56 15.96 -36.70
N SER A 652 -24.90 15.28 -35.61
CA SER A 652 -26.28 15.05 -35.16
C SER A 652 -26.72 15.90 -33.97
N TYR A 653 -25.84 16.74 -33.38
CA TYR A 653 -26.08 17.56 -32.19
C TYR A 653 -26.74 16.79 -31.03
N VAL A 654 -25.94 16.29 -30.08
CA VAL A 654 -26.47 15.57 -28.92
C VAL A 654 -26.76 16.57 -27.80
N ARG A 655 -28.04 16.79 -27.48
CA ARG A 655 -28.45 17.64 -26.35
C ARG A 655 -28.06 16.96 -25.04
N VAL A 656 -27.46 17.72 -24.12
CA VAL A 656 -27.08 17.24 -22.78
C VAL A 656 -27.70 18.11 -21.69
N TRP A 657 -27.94 17.51 -20.52
CA TRP A 657 -28.38 18.26 -19.35
C TRP A 657 -27.18 18.66 -18.51
N ALA A 658 -27.05 19.97 -18.26
CA ALA A 658 -26.05 20.54 -17.36
C ALA A 658 -26.76 21.29 -16.23
N ASN A 659 -26.14 21.27 -15.05
CA ASN A 659 -26.59 21.99 -13.88
C ASN A 659 -25.56 23.07 -13.54
N ALA A 660 -25.99 24.32 -13.40
CA ALA A 660 -25.15 25.44 -12.97
C ALA A 660 -25.62 25.95 -11.60
N THR A 661 -24.68 26.10 -10.68
CA THR A 661 -24.95 26.59 -9.32
C THR A 661 -23.94 27.66 -8.95
N VAL A 662 -24.36 28.68 -8.18
CA VAL A 662 -23.46 29.74 -7.71
C VAL A 662 -23.24 29.55 -6.21
N SER A 663 -21.97 29.55 -5.79
CA SER A 663 -21.57 29.53 -4.38
C SER A 663 -20.85 30.80 -3.97
N ILE A 664 -20.89 31.11 -2.67
CA ILE A 664 -20.08 32.17 -2.06
C ILE A 664 -18.66 31.63 -1.89
N VAL A 665 -17.66 32.44 -2.28
CA VAL A 665 -16.24 32.15 -2.09
C VAL A 665 -15.53 33.38 -1.53
N ASP A 666 -14.30 33.20 -1.02
CA ASP A 666 -13.39 34.29 -0.68
C ASP A 666 -12.01 33.90 -1.23
N GLN A 667 -11.75 34.24 -2.49
CA GLN A 667 -10.56 33.78 -3.21
C GLN A 667 -9.99 34.87 -4.12
N ALA A 668 -8.83 35.41 -3.75
CA ALA A 668 -8.08 36.42 -4.52
C ALA A 668 -8.95 37.58 -5.05
N GLY A 669 -9.87 38.09 -4.22
CA GLY A 669 -10.77 39.20 -4.56
C GLY A 669 -12.08 38.79 -5.21
N GLN A 670 -12.27 37.51 -5.56
CA GLN A 670 -13.53 36.98 -6.08
C GLN A 670 -14.43 36.55 -4.93
N ASN A 671 -15.73 36.87 -5.02
CA ASN A 671 -16.70 36.57 -3.96
C ASN A 671 -17.81 35.58 -4.39
N ARG A 672 -17.84 35.16 -5.66
CA ARG A 672 -18.72 34.12 -6.20
C ARG A 672 -17.96 33.15 -7.11
N CYS A 673 -18.44 31.91 -7.15
CA CYS A 673 -18.02 30.90 -8.11
C CYS A 673 -19.25 30.20 -8.69
N MET A 674 -19.41 30.25 -10.01
CA MET A 674 -20.36 29.39 -10.72
C MET A 674 -19.71 28.03 -10.98
N THR A 675 -20.38 26.95 -10.59
CA THR A 675 -19.98 25.57 -10.82
C THR A 675 -20.97 24.88 -11.76
N ILE A 676 -20.48 24.35 -12.87
CA ILE A 676 -21.27 23.63 -13.87
C ILE A 676 -20.93 22.14 -13.79
N THR A 677 -21.96 21.29 -13.71
CA THR A 677 -21.86 19.82 -13.60
C THR A 677 -22.84 19.12 -14.55
N PHE A 678 -22.63 17.82 -14.79
CA PHE A 678 -23.49 16.99 -15.64
C PHE A 678 -24.02 15.76 -14.88
N PRO A 679 -24.79 15.98 -13.78
CA PRO A 679 -25.17 14.90 -12.87
C PRO A 679 -26.00 13.84 -13.60
N GLY A 680 -25.63 12.57 -13.44
CA GLY A 680 -26.33 11.43 -14.03
C GLY A 680 -26.19 11.27 -15.54
N SER A 681 -25.32 12.05 -16.20
CA SER A 681 -25.11 11.93 -17.65
C SER A 681 -24.45 10.61 -18.04
N THR A 682 -25.04 9.92 -19.03
CA THR A 682 -24.47 8.72 -19.68
C THR A 682 -23.65 9.05 -20.93
N GLU A 683 -23.60 10.33 -21.31
CA GLU A 683 -22.97 10.79 -22.53
C GLU A 683 -21.45 10.93 -22.38
N ASN A 684 -20.74 10.87 -23.52
CA ASN A 684 -19.29 11.01 -23.57
C ASN A 684 -18.88 12.07 -24.60
N LEU A 685 -17.91 12.90 -24.23
CA LEU A 685 -17.25 13.85 -25.11
C LEU A 685 -16.10 13.12 -25.86
N PRO A 686 -16.25 12.79 -27.16
CA PRO A 686 -15.27 11.97 -27.88
C PRO A 686 -13.92 12.69 -28.06
N PRO A 687 -12.86 11.97 -28.47
CA PRO A 687 -11.58 12.60 -28.85
C PRO A 687 -11.81 13.67 -29.92
N ASN A 688 -11.21 14.85 -29.73
CA ASN A 688 -11.43 16.05 -30.55
C ASN A 688 -12.87 16.60 -30.54
N GLY A 689 -13.79 16.00 -29.79
CA GLY A 689 -15.16 16.45 -29.61
C GLY A 689 -15.23 17.76 -28.84
N GLN A 690 -16.33 18.48 -29.05
CA GLN A 690 -16.61 19.76 -28.43
C GLN A 690 -17.98 19.72 -27.76
N LEU A 691 -18.05 20.24 -26.54
CA LEU A 691 -19.27 20.52 -25.80
C LEU A 691 -19.46 22.03 -25.80
N GLU A 692 -20.64 22.49 -26.17
CA GLU A 692 -21.01 23.90 -26.17
C GLU A 692 -22.10 24.14 -25.14
N LEU A 693 -21.91 25.20 -24.35
CA LEU A 693 -22.82 25.64 -23.30
C LEU A 693 -23.09 27.12 -23.51
N GLN A 694 -24.34 27.55 -23.42
CA GLN A 694 -24.66 28.96 -23.23
C GLN A 694 -25.25 29.16 -21.84
N ILE A 695 -24.71 30.15 -21.15
CA ILE A 695 -24.97 30.38 -19.75
C ILE A 695 -25.22 31.86 -19.51
N ARG A 696 -26.15 32.12 -18.61
CA ARG A 696 -26.49 33.45 -18.15
C ARG A 696 -26.38 33.51 -16.63
N ILE A 697 -25.71 34.53 -16.13
CA ILE A 697 -25.69 34.86 -14.71
C ILE A 697 -26.44 36.17 -14.51
N HIS A 698 -27.44 36.17 -13.65
CA HIS A 698 -28.26 37.35 -13.37
C HIS A 698 -28.73 37.38 -11.92
N LYS A 699 -29.34 38.48 -11.51
CA LYS A 699 -30.09 38.57 -10.25
C LYS A 699 -31.57 38.37 -10.52
N GLU A 700 -32.38 38.07 -9.49
CA GLU A 700 -33.84 37.94 -9.66
C GLU A 700 -34.47 39.18 -10.34
N ASN A 701 -33.93 40.37 -10.07
CA ASN A 701 -34.43 41.64 -10.58
C ASN A 701 -33.71 42.20 -11.82
N TYR A 702 -32.67 41.51 -12.34
CA TYR A 702 -31.89 41.92 -13.51
C TYR A 702 -31.28 43.36 -13.45
N MET A 703 -31.02 43.90 -12.26
CA MET A 703 -30.39 45.22 -12.09
C MET A 703 -28.88 45.19 -12.39
N ALA A 704 -28.32 46.30 -12.90
CA ALA A 704 -26.92 46.42 -13.34
C ALA A 704 -25.93 46.47 -12.17
N ASP A 705 -25.59 45.30 -11.64
CA ASP A 705 -24.79 45.13 -10.42
C ASP A 705 -23.49 44.35 -10.63
N PHE A 706 -23.23 43.82 -11.82
CA PHE A 706 -21.99 43.10 -12.13
C PHE A 706 -21.03 44.01 -12.87
N TYR A 707 -19.82 44.19 -12.34
CA TYR A 707 -18.71 44.90 -12.95
C TYR A 707 -17.71 43.90 -13.55
N GLN A 708 -18.03 43.35 -14.71
CA GLN A 708 -17.29 42.26 -15.34
C GLN A 708 -15.75 42.44 -15.42
N PRO A 709 -15.18 43.66 -15.63
CA PRO A 709 -13.73 43.84 -15.71
C PRO A 709 -12.91 43.43 -14.48
N ASN A 710 -13.53 43.23 -13.30
CA ASN A 710 -12.84 42.74 -12.11
C ASN A 710 -13.03 41.23 -11.85
N ASP A 711 -13.79 40.55 -12.72
CA ASP A 711 -14.03 39.12 -12.62
C ASP A 711 -12.81 38.36 -13.13
N HIS A 712 -12.33 37.39 -12.35
CA HIS A 712 -11.18 36.56 -12.73
C HIS A 712 -11.40 35.89 -14.09
N SER A 713 -12.58 35.30 -14.27
CA SER A 713 -12.90 34.53 -15.48
C SER A 713 -13.32 35.37 -16.68
N PHE A 714 -13.63 36.66 -16.53
CA PHE A 714 -14.13 37.47 -17.63
C PHE A 714 -13.02 37.84 -18.61
N THR A 715 -13.26 37.56 -19.90
CA THR A 715 -12.39 38.08 -20.97
C THR A 715 -13.25 38.82 -22.02
N PRO A 716 -13.13 40.15 -22.14
CA PRO A 716 -13.97 40.92 -23.05
C PRO A 716 -13.63 40.64 -24.51
N ASN A 717 -14.64 40.71 -25.39
CA ASN A 717 -14.51 40.60 -26.85
C ASN A 717 -13.90 39.28 -27.36
N THR A 718 -14.09 38.18 -26.64
CA THR A 718 -13.65 36.84 -27.06
C THR A 718 -14.66 36.18 -27.99
N GLN A 719 -14.16 35.42 -28.97
CA GLN A 719 -14.97 34.55 -29.83
C GLN A 719 -14.29 33.18 -29.95
N GLY A 720 -14.81 32.18 -29.23
CA GLY A 720 -14.24 30.82 -29.17
C GLY A 720 -12.77 30.78 -28.74
N THR A 721 -12.34 31.73 -27.91
CA THR A 721 -10.93 31.89 -27.52
C THR A 721 -10.66 31.09 -26.25
N TRP A 722 -9.52 30.37 -26.19
CA TRP A 722 -9.12 29.65 -24.98
C TRP A 722 -8.97 30.60 -23.79
N ASN A 723 -9.78 30.38 -22.76
CA ASN A 723 -9.75 31.18 -21.55
C ASN A 723 -9.10 30.36 -20.43
N ARG A 724 -7.92 30.82 -19.97
CA ARG A 724 -7.16 30.16 -18.90
C ARG A 724 -7.71 30.49 -17.50
N ASN A 725 -8.59 31.47 -17.38
CA ASN A 725 -9.17 31.88 -16.11
C ASN A 725 -10.53 31.20 -15.85
N ILE A 726 -10.95 30.30 -16.75
CA ILE A 726 -12.02 29.33 -16.51
C ILE A 726 -11.35 27.98 -16.32
N THR A 727 -11.73 27.25 -15.28
CA THR A 727 -11.14 25.92 -15.06
C THR A 727 -12.07 24.81 -15.49
N ALA A 728 -11.46 23.74 -15.98
CA ALA A 728 -12.12 22.45 -16.11
C ALA A 728 -11.47 21.44 -15.20
N TYR A 729 -12.34 20.62 -14.63
CA TYR A 729 -12.02 19.47 -13.85
C TYR A 729 -12.52 18.22 -14.58
N TYR A 730 -11.71 17.16 -14.60
CA TYR A 730 -12.15 15.83 -15.03
C TYR A 730 -11.85 14.81 -13.95
N LYS A 731 -12.87 14.07 -13.49
CA LYS A 731 -12.79 13.21 -12.31
C LYS A 731 -12.15 13.95 -11.12
N TRP A 732 -12.58 15.20 -10.92
CA TRP A 732 -12.11 16.10 -9.85
C TRP A 732 -10.65 16.57 -9.97
N GLU A 733 -9.92 16.23 -11.05
CA GLU A 733 -8.59 16.80 -11.34
C GLU A 733 -8.72 18.08 -12.15
N LYS A 734 -8.05 19.18 -11.73
CA LYS A 734 -7.93 20.36 -12.59
C LYS A 734 -7.12 19.99 -13.83
N VAL A 735 -7.78 19.92 -14.98
CA VAL A 735 -7.18 19.58 -16.28
C VAL A 735 -6.96 20.80 -17.17
N TRP A 736 -7.56 21.94 -16.79
CA TRP A 736 -7.46 23.19 -17.52
C TRP A 736 -7.61 24.40 -16.59
N GLY A 737 -6.91 25.47 -16.94
CA GLY A 737 -7.05 26.80 -16.34
C GLY A 737 -6.36 27.00 -14.98
N TYR A 738 -6.45 28.23 -14.48
CA TYR A 738 -5.97 28.69 -13.18
C TYR A 738 -7.15 29.16 -12.33
N GLU A 739 -7.15 28.77 -11.06
CA GLU A 739 -8.06 29.35 -10.07
C GLU A 739 -7.52 30.72 -9.64
N PRO A 740 -8.36 31.63 -9.12
CA PRO A 740 -7.91 32.94 -8.66
C PRO A 740 -6.76 32.81 -7.65
N GLY A 741 -5.66 33.52 -7.91
CA GLY A 741 -4.45 33.52 -7.08
C GLY A 741 -3.49 32.35 -7.28
N THR A 742 -3.71 31.49 -8.28
CA THR A 742 -2.87 30.30 -8.57
C THR A 742 -2.09 30.39 -9.89
N GLU A 743 -2.04 31.59 -10.47
CA GLU A 743 -1.42 31.89 -11.77
C GLU A 743 0.10 31.87 -11.75
#